data_AF-A0A0G3ICA2-F1
#
_entry.id   AF-A0A0G3ICA2-F1
#
_cell.length_a   1.000
_cell.length_b   1.000
_cell.length_c   1.000
_cell.angle_alpha   90.00
_cell.angle_beta   90.00
_cell.angle_gamma   90.00
#
_symmetry.space_group_name_H-M   'P 1'
#
loop_
_entity.id
_entity.type
_entity.pdbx_description
1 polymer ?
#
loop_
_entity_poly.entity_id
_entity_poly.type
_entity_poly.pdbx_seq_one_letter_code
_entity_poly.pdbx_strand_id
1 'polypeptide(L)'
;MIAGRARRRARLRKESVKMCSMSVTKALCGRHAAFVGTLEQRFELAPEPFDDACTRVAHLYLRPREDAPPACPDGPSVMLTVDGQPLDAPNGQMQGCGPRIEGRALVRALAKRIEDQFVSAGVPQLIASLQAEVIASQLGRDAFLKAGSTLHEARANPCVFQQAVDVRIDGDKVTFHKTTTYVAPEAKSEKDPVLVRVVDVALTFSAKRGDLWLWHLAARCFGADQNWVIEARVDHAEVRERNEANTPGALAALKDAHGVPAPPDLFASLVQWLKVALGAQGIVFDERHPGEGTPGRAPVRPALVSLATFEQAATCVAARQSWKRWANGMAKYRLSGTTVFANNVQVLGSQRLDPWDSEAENAVLAFAQRGCELGKRHYEQFQTAHKVAWQCQIPPESLCYGEIFIRGKQAELDDTALRAQAKLDLRRELRAAPSHITIDLPDRLAETPTAVAFTRVKKAYQALHEWASANRAALGTLQLPSQIRQLLEKVDLQRPGVNLDAFATQAFTAQDLATVAHALSETMADTVIAWIVATFTDDVMRRRMLDAVTQSGHGGTFSVIQGHGAITFERLGGGRKTHIKCDLPASEKAPPDVTLEHCWDFKFDPEGAHGISWGGAEGSLPAEIASANLTVFSVWRLTPAGMELQEANYAAQVVGVRPEDRHAEPLDGSVLGASPQPMPT
;
A
#
# COMPACT_ATOMS: atom_id res chain seq x y z
N MET A 1 77.73 -38.51 7.74
CA MET A 1 77.06 -38.75 6.43
C MET A 1 76.38 -37.47 6.00
N ILE A 2 77.03 -36.82 5.05
CA ILE A 2 76.67 -35.54 4.43
C ILE A 2 76.02 -35.90 3.08
N ALA A 3 75.07 -35.06 2.64
CA ALA A 3 74.53 -34.87 1.29
C ALA A 3 73.05 -35.23 1.13
N GLY A 4 72.27 -34.28 0.60
CA GLY A 4 70.93 -34.57 0.10
C GLY A 4 69.91 -33.42 0.05
N ARG A 5 70.32 -32.15 -0.03
CA ARG A 5 69.39 -31.05 -0.37
C ARG A 5 70.00 -30.10 -1.40
N ALA A 6 69.85 -30.44 -2.66
CA ALA A 6 69.96 -29.49 -3.76
C ALA A 6 69.16 -29.99 -4.97
N ARG A 7 68.40 -29.06 -5.59
CA ARG A 7 67.80 -29.10 -6.94
C ARG A 7 66.42 -29.79 -7.09
N ARG A 8 65.36 -28.98 -6.98
CA ARG A 8 64.27 -28.84 -7.98
C ARG A 8 63.41 -27.61 -7.64
N ARG A 9 63.93 -26.41 -7.91
CA ARG A 9 63.12 -25.20 -8.17
C ARG A 9 63.36 -24.84 -9.63
N ALA A 10 62.57 -25.43 -10.51
CA ALA A 10 62.49 -25.05 -11.91
C ALA A 10 61.17 -24.30 -12.12
N ARG A 11 61.30 -23.01 -12.48
CA ARG A 11 60.40 -22.20 -13.30
C ARG A 11 58.88 -22.43 -13.15
N LEU A 12 58.28 -21.62 -12.29
CA LEU A 12 57.01 -20.96 -12.61
C LEU A 12 57.26 -19.45 -12.50
N ARG A 13 57.69 -18.82 -13.60
CA ARG A 13 57.49 -17.38 -13.79
C ARG A 13 55.99 -17.21 -14.04
N LYS A 14 55.21 -17.05 -12.98
CA LYS A 14 53.90 -16.41 -13.06
C LYS A 14 54.21 -14.94 -13.37
N GLU A 15 53.93 -14.50 -14.59
CA GLU A 15 53.77 -13.09 -14.87
C GLU A 15 52.67 -12.58 -13.93
N SER A 16 53.10 -11.90 -12.87
CA SER A 16 52.22 -11.12 -12.01
C SER A 16 51.70 -9.98 -12.87
N VAL A 17 50.54 -10.16 -13.49
CA VAL A 17 49.74 -9.07 -14.05
C VAL A 17 49.65 -7.99 -12.96
N LYS A 18 50.32 -6.86 -13.18
CA LYS A 18 50.36 -5.75 -12.22
C LYS A 18 48.99 -5.09 -12.21
N MET A 19 48.15 -5.53 -11.28
CA MET A 19 46.87 -4.89 -11.01
C MET A 19 47.14 -3.50 -10.41
N CYS A 20 46.76 -2.43 -11.11
CA CYS A 20 46.84 -1.06 -10.62
C CYS A 20 45.61 -0.75 -9.77
N SER A 21 45.56 -1.29 -8.54
CA SER A 21 44.60 -0.86 -7.51
C SER A 21 45.14 0.39 -6.82
N MET A 22 44.32 1.43 -6.73
CA MET A 22 44.68 2.69 -6.07
C MET A 22 43.73 2.99 -4.91
N SER A 23 44.27 3.17 -3.71
CA SER A 23 43.50 3.61 -2.53
C SER A 23 43.63 5.12 -2.34
N VAL A 24 42.51 5.83 -2.23
CA VAL A 24 42.47 7.29 -2.10
C VAL A 24 41.48 7.69 -1.00
N THR A 25 41.76 8.76 -0.24
CA THR A 25 40.74 9.31 0.67
C THR A 25 39.65 10.06 -0.08
N LYS A 26 38.43 10.03 0.46
CA LYS A 26 37.26 10.76 -0.06
C LYS A 26 37.56 12.23 -0.37
N ALA A 27 38.40 12.89 0.43
CA ALA A 27 38.73 14.30 0.29
C ALA A 27 39.46 14.67 -1.02
N LEU A 28 40.05 13.70 -1.72
CA LEU A 28 40.68 13.92 -3.03
C LEU A 28 39.73 13.67 -4.20
N CYS A 29 38.59 13.04 -3.96
CA CYS A 29 37.55 12.95 -4.97
C CYS A 29 36.84 14.31 -5.02
N GLY A 30 36.48 14.78 -6.21
CA GLY A 30 35.67 15.99 -6.34
C GLY A 30 34.36 15.84 -5.54
N ARG A 31 33.84 16.94 -4.98
CA ARG A 31 32.56 16.95 -4.23
C ARG A 31 31.37 16.41 -5.04
N HIS A 32 31.50 16.37 -6.36
CA HIS A 32 30.49 15.88 -7.31
C HIS A 32 30.95 14.63 -8.07
N ALA A 33 31.97 13.91 -7.59
CA ALA A 33 32.42 12.68 -8.24
C ALA A 33 31.30 11.62 -8.17
N ALA A 34 30.95 11.06 -9.34
CA ALA A 34 29.82 10.15 -9.48
C ALA A 34 29.94 8.90 -8.58
N PHE A 35 31.15 8.33 -8.47
CA PHE A 35 31.41 7.20 -7.57
C PHE A 35 31.21 7.56 -6.10
N VAL A 36 31.60 8.77 -5.68
CA VAL A 36 31.37 9.24 -4.31
C VAL A 36 29.87 9.34 -4.05
N GLY A 37 29.12 9.98 -4.95
CA GLY A 37 27.67 10.09 -4.84
C GLY A 37 26.97 8.73 -4.73
N THR A 38 27.34 7.76 -5.57
CA THR A 38 26.78 6.40 -5.50
C THR A 38 27.16 5.68 -4.20
N LEU A 39 28.43 5.75 -3.78
CA LEU A 39 28.88 5.08 -2.57
C LEU A 39 28.29 5.71 -1.30
N GLU A 40 27.92 7.01 -1.32
CA GLU A 40 27.33 7.74 -0.17
C GLU A 40 25.80 7.67 -0.10
N GLN A 41 25.18 7.02 -1.08
CA GLN A 41 23.74 6.89 -1.14
C GLN A 41 23.21 6.37 0.20
N ARG A 42 22.33 7.14 0.85
CA ARG A 42 21.73 6.75 2.12
C ARG A 42 20.52 5.85 1.90
N PHE A 43 20.35 4.89 2.81
CA PHE A 43 19.23 3.96 2.81
C PHE A 43 18.45 4.10 4.10
N GLU A 44 17.15 4.27 3.95
CA GLU A 44 16.23 4.27 5.06
C GLU A 44 15.90 2.82 5.42
N LEU A 45 16.40 2.37 6.57
CA LEU A 45 16.07 1.07 7.16
C LEU A 45 14.92 1.20 8.17
N ALA A 46 14.20 2.33 8.13
CA ALA A 46 13.03 2.56 8.95
C ALA A 46 11.79 1.88 8.35
N PRO A 47 10.79 1.58 9.18
CA PRO A 47 9.51 1.02 8.74
C PRO A 47 8.65 2.08 8.02
N GLU A 48 9.07 2.57 6.86
CA GLU A 48 8.19 3.28 5.90
C GLU A 48 6.98 2.41 5.50
N PRO A 49 5.94 2.98 4.85
CA PRO A 49 4.76 2.22 4.42
C PRO A 49 5.17 1.06 3.52
N PHE A 50 5.09 -0.14 4.06
CA PHE A 50 5.49 -1.38 3.41
C PHE A 50 4.66 -1.65 2.13
N ASP A 51 3.42 -1.15 2.11
CA ASP A 51 2.47 -1.32 1.01
C ASP A 51 2.88 -0.62 -0.29
N ASP A 52 3.48 0.57 -0.20
CA ASP A 52 3.96 1.29 -1.39
C ASP A 52 5.14 0.57 -2.03
N ALA A 53 6.04 0.03 -1.20
CA ALA A 53 7.15 -0.78 -1.67
C ALA A 53 6.63 -2.06 -2.36
N CYS A 54 5.63 -2.72 -1.81
CA CYS A 54 5.01 -3.90 -2.42
C CYS A 54 4.37 -3.58 -3.78
N THR A 55 3.56 -2.52 -3.85
CA THR A 55 2.93 -2.10 -5.11
C THR A 55 3.98 -1.80 -6.19
N ARG A 56 5.06 -1.09 -5.82
CA ARG A 56 6.20 -0.85 -6.73
C ARG A 56 6.90 -2.13 -7.14
N VAL A 57 7.10 -3.07 -6.22
CA VAL A 57 7.69 -4.38 -6.54
C VAL A 57 6.86 -5.12 -7.60
N ALA A 58 5.54 -5.16 -7.48
CA ALA A 58 4.71 -5.80 -8.51
C ALA A 58 4.87 -5.15 -9.89
N HIS A 59 4.85 -3.81 -9.94
CA HIS A 59 5.02 -3.10 -11.20
C HIS A 59 6.39 -3.31 -11.84
N LEU A 60 7.44 -3.42 -11.05
CA LEU A 60 8.80 -3.54 -11.57
C LEU A 60 9.18 -4.97 -11.95
N TYR A 61 8.81 -5.95 -11.12
CA TYR A 61 9.34 -7.31 -11.21
C TYR A 61 8.32 -8.33 -11.73
N LEU A 62 7.01 -7.99 -11.75
CA LEU A 62 5.95 -8.92 -12.18
C LEU A 62 5.21 -8.43 -13.44
N ARG A 63 5.06 -7.12 -13.65
CA ARG A 63 4.34 -6.57 -14.81
C ARG A 63 5.20 -6.59 -16.07
N PRO A 64 4.73 -7.19 -17.18
CA PRO A 64 5.31 -6.94 -18.49
C PRO A 64 5.24 -5.45 -18.82
N ARG A 65 6.30 -4.92 -19.44
CA ARG A 65 6.36 -3.50 -19.76
C ARG A 65 5.63 -3.23 -21.08
N GLU A 66 4.67 -2.32 -21.10
CA GLU A 66 3.99 -1.90 -22.35
C GLU A 66 4.99 -1.29 -23.36
N ASP A 67 6.04 -0.65 -22.86
CA ASP A 67 7.16 -0.09 -23.63
C ASP A 67 8.42 -0.98 -23.61
N ALA A 68 8.28 -2.31 -23.47
CA ALA A 68 9.43 -3.22 -23.47
C ALA A 68 10.21 -3.10 -24.80
N PRO A 69 11.56 -3.09 -24.77
CA PRO A 69 12.34 -3.20 -26.00
C PRO A 69 11.95 -4.49 -26.75
N PRO A 70 11.94 -4.50 -28.09
CA PRO A 70 11.54 -5.67 -28.87
C PRO A 70 12.42 -6.91 -28.65
N ALA A 71 13.58 -6.75 -28.02
CA ALA A 71 14.45 -7.82 -27.55
C ALA A 71 13.88 -8.65 -26.37
N CYS A 72 12.90 -8.12 -25.62
CA CYS A 72 12.30 -8.78 -24.46
C CYS A 72 10.81 -8.39 -24.29
N PRO A 73 9.94 -8.72 -25.27
CA PRO A 73 8.57 -8.19 -25.35
C PRO A 73 7.64 -8.68 -24.23
N ASP A 74 7.95 -9.83 -23.63
CA ASP A 74 7.07 -10.48 -22.64
C ASP A 74 7.64 -10.48 -21.20
N GLY A 75 8.76 -9.78 -20.96
CA GLY A 75 9.49 -9.80 -19.69
C GLY A 75 9.14 -8.66 -18.73
N PRO A 76 9.40 -8.82 -17.41
CA PRO A 76 9.22 -7.75 -16.43
C PRO A 76 10.22 -6.61 -16.65
N SER A 77 9.91 -5.43 -16.11
CA SER A 77 10.79 -4.24 -16.23
C SER A 77 12.17 -4.44 -15.60
N VAL A 78 12.25 -5.24 -14.53
CA VAL A 78 13.49 -5.62 -13.84
C VAL A 78 13.49 -7.11 -13.60
N MET A 79 14.53 -7.80 -14.07
CA MET A 79 14.70 -9.24 -13.81
C MET A 79 15.21 -9.46 -12.39
N LEU A 80 14.54 -10.32 -11.60
CA LEU A 80 14.94 -10.66 -10.24
C LEU A 80 15.41 -12.10 -10.14
N THR A 81 16.59 -12.28 -9.55
CA THR A 81 17.15 -13.60 -9.21
C THR A 81 17.62 -13.62 -7.76
N VAL A 82 17.64 -14.80 -7.16
CA VAL A 82 18.19 -15.07 -5.83
C VAL A 82 19.23 -16.18 -5.97
N ASP A 83 20.46 -15.88 -5.58
CA ASP A 83 21.64 -16.76 -5.74
C ASP A 83 21.80 -17.27 -7.20
N GLY A 84 21.51 -16.39 -8.17
CA GLY A 84 21.57 -16.69 -9.60
C GLY A 84 20.42 -17.52 -10.16
N GLN A 85 19.41 -17.87 -9.35
CA GLN A 85 18.20 -18.55 -9.82
C GLN A 85 17.02 -17.57 -9.91
N PRO A 86 16.13 -17.67 -10.91
CA PRO A 86 14.88 -16.90 -10.93
C PRO A 86 14.11 -17.10 -9.62
N LEU A 87 13.55 -16.02 -9.06
CA LEU A 87 12.65 -16.15 -7.93
C LEU A 87 11.26 -16.54 -8.46
N ASP A 88 10.81 -17.76 -8.18
CA ASP A 88 9.47 -18.21 -8.54
C ASP A 88 8.42 -17.28 -7.92
N ALA A 89 7.75 -16.49 -8.76
CA ALA A 89 6.61 -15.70 -8.31
C ALA A 89 5.46 -16.67 -8.00
N PRO A 90 4.83 -16.61 -6.82
CA PRO A 90 3.92 -17.66 -6.36
C PRO A 90 2.63 -17.83 -7.17
N ASN A 91 2.34 -17.03 -8.20
CA ASN A 91 1.33 -17.31 -9.22
C ASN A 91 1.69 -16.54 -10.49
N GLY A 92 1.94 -17.25 -11.59
CA GLY A 92 2.25 -16.64 -12.88
C GLY A 92 1.05 -15.90 -13.45
N GLN A 93 1.24 -14.61 -13.77
CA GLN A 93 0.29 -13.63 -14.31
C GLN A 93 -0.64 -12.96 -13.29
N MET A 94 -0.68 -11.62 -13.39
CA MET A 94 -1.58 -10.74 -12.64
C MET A 94 -3.05 -11.11 -12.86
N GLN A 95 -3.62 -11.98 -12.02
CA GLN A 95 -5.02 -12.39 -12.13
C GLN A 95 -5.86 -11.67 -11.06
N GLY A 96 -6.25 -10.43 -11.35
CA GLY A 96 -7.35 -9.72 -10.68
C GLY A 96 -7.18 -9.30 -9.22
N CYS A 97 -6.22 -9.86 -8.48
CA CYS A 97 -5.89 -9.49 -7.10
C CYS A 97 -4.86 -8.36 -7.12
N GLY A 98 -5.30 -7.09 -7.10
CA GLY A 98 -4.51 -5.91 -7.45
C GLY A 98 -3.02 -5.86 -7.01
N PRO A 99 -2.19 -5.05 -7.71
CA PRO A 99 -0.71 -5.13 -7.72
C PRO A 99 -0.03 -5.15 -6.34
N ARG A 100 -0.65 -4.55 -5.32
CA ARG A 100 -0.18 -4.61 -3.94
C ARG A 100 0.01 -6.05 -3.43
N ILE A 101 -0.95 -6.94 -3.68
CA ILE A 101 -0.97 -8.31 -3.12
C ILE A 101 0.17 -9.14 -3.71
N GLU A 102 0.35 -9.06 -5.02
CA GLU A 102 1.36 -9.84 -5.73
C GLU A 102 2.78 -9.37 -5.42
N GLY A 103 2.97 -8.06 -5.32
CA GLY A 103 4.25 -7.50 -4.90
C GLY A 103 4.60 -7.87 -3.46
N ARG A 104 3.61 -7.91 -2.56
CA ARG A 104 3.77 -8.40 -1.19
C ARG A 104 4.17 -9.88 -1.18
N ALA A 105 3.57 -10.71 -2.04
CA ALA A 105 3.92 -12.12 -2.13
C ALA A 105 5.39 -12.33 -2.56
N LEU A 106 5.88 -11.54 -3.53
CA LEU A 106 7.29 -11.56 -3.95
C LEU A 106 8.23 -11.11 -2.82
N VAL A 107 7.91 -10.00 -2.14
CA VAL A 107 8.70 -9.51 -0.99
C VAL A 107 8.71 -10.54 0.14
N ARG A 108 7.58 -11.18 0.43
CA ARG A 108 7.48 -12.24 1.45
C ARG A 108 8.33 -13.46 1.09
N ALA A 109 8.28 -13.91 -0.17
CA ALA A 109 9.08 -15.03 -0.62
C ALA A 109 10.58 -14.77 -0.45
N LEU A 110 11.04 -13.56 -0.79
CA LEU A 110 12.43 -13.16 -0.57
C LEU A 110 12.77 -13.02 0.92
N ALA A 111 11.92 -12.32 1.68
CA ALA A 111 12.12 -12.14 3.13
C ALA A 111 12.22 -13.50 3.83
N LYS A 112 11.40 -14.48 3.45
CA LYS A 112 11.47 -15.82 4.05
C LYS A 112 12.83 -16.48 3.85
N ARG A 113 13.39 -16.40 2.63
CA ARG A 113 14.74 -16.93 2.34
C ARG A 113 15.83 -16.22 3.16
N ILE A 114 15.72 -14.90 3.34
CA ILE A 114 16.65 -14.12 4.16
C ILE A 114 16.51 -14.48 5.65
N GLU A 115 15.28 -14.58 6.17
CA GLU A 115 14.99 -14.98 7.55
C GLU A 115 15.65 -16.32 7.88
N ASP A 116 15.42 -17.34 7.04
CA ASP A 116 15.93 -18.69 7.29
C ASP A 116 17.48 -18.71 7.35
N GLN A 117 18.15 -17.90 6.52
CA GLN A 117 19.60 -17.75 6.55
C GLN A 117 20.09 -16.96 7.78
N PHE A 118 19.40 -15.91 8.18
CA PHE A 118 19.73 -15.13 9.38
C PHE A 118 19.54 -15.95 10.66
N VAL A 119 18.47 -16.73 10.74
CA VAL A 119 18.25 -17.68 11.85
C VAL A 119 19.37 -18.71 11.90
N SER A 120 19.76 -19.25 10.73
CA SER A 120 20.89 -20.19 10.63
C SER A 120 22.22 -19.55 11.05
N ALA A 121 22.38 -18.24 10.85
CA ALA A 121 23.53 -17.45 11.30
C ALA A 121 23.45 -17.03 12.79
N GLY A 122 22.40 -17.41 13.52
CA GLY A 122 22.24 -17.17 14.95
C GLY A 122 21.51 -15.87 15.31
N VAL A 123 20.86 -15.20 14.36
CA VAL A 123 19.96 -14.07 14.64
C VAL A 123 18.66 -14.62 15.26
N PRO A 124 18.17 -14.07 16.39
CA PRO A 124 16.89 -14.48 16.96
C PRO A 124 15.75 -14.36 15.96
N GLN A 125 14.89 -15.38 15.84
CA GLN A 125 13.88 -15.48 14.78
C GLN A 125 13.00 -14.22 14.62
N LEU A 126 12.50 -13.67 15.72
CA LEU A 126 11.68 -12.45 15.69
C LEU A 126 12.44 -11.24 15.12
N ILE A 127 13.74 -11.15 15.40
CA ILE A 127 14.60 -10.12 14.81
C ILE A 127 14.88 -10.46 13.35
N ALA A 128 15.25 -11.71 13.05
CA ALA A 128 15.55 -12.16 11.69
C ALA A 128 14.40 -11.88 10.71
N SER A 129 13.17 -12.17 11.13
CA SER A 129 11.95 -11.92 10.34
C SER A 129 11.78 -10.42 10.00
N LEU A 130 11.85 -9.54 11.01
CA LEU A 130 11.76 -8.09 10.80
C LEU A 130 12.92 -7.54 9.97
N GLN A 131 14.12 -8.05 10.19
CA GLN A 131 15.29 -7.63 9.43
C GLN A 131 15.18 -8.05 7.96
N ALA A 132 14.73 -9.26 7.72
CA ALA A 132 14.53 -9.81 6.39
C ALA A 132 13.48 -9.05 5.59
N GLU A 133 12.36 -8.67 6.22
CA GLU A 133 11.33 -7.84 5.60
C GLU A 133 11.87 -6.45 5.23
N VAL A 134 12.55 -5.78 6.16
CA VAL A 134 13.14 -4.46 5.89
C VAL A 134 14.11 -4.53 4.72
N ILE A 135 14.93 -5.58 4.63
CA ILE A 135 15.86 -5.81 3.53
C ILE A 135 15.10 -6.08 2.22
N ALA A 136 14.16 -7.02 2.20
CA ALA A 136 13.40 -7.39 1.01
C ALA A 136 12.59 -6.19 0.46
N SER A 137 12.03 -5.36 1.34
CA SER A 137 11.28 -4.15 0.95
C SER A 137 12.13 -3.14 0.17
N GLN A 138 13.46 -3.16 0.31
CA GLN A 138 14.35 -2.25 -0.42
C GLN A 138 14.25 -2.44 -1.94
N LEU A 139 13.80 -3.60 -2.43
CA LEU A 139 13.55 -3.83 -3.86
C LEU A 139 12.56 -2.83 -4.46
N GLY A 140 11.60 -2.34 -3.67
CA GLY A 140 10.59 -1.37 -4.08
C GLY A 140 10.86 0.07 -3.65
N ARG A 141 12.02 0.34 -3.05
CA ARG A 141 12.36 1.68 -2.52
C ARG A 141 13.17 2.50 -3.51
N ASP A 142 12.82 3.77 -3.60
CA ASP A 142 13.47 4.76 -4.47
C ASP A 142 14.99 4.83 -4.26
N ALA A 143 15.47 4.76 -3.02
CA ALA A 143 16.91 4.82 -2.71
C ALA A 143 17.70 3.70 -3.42
N PHE A 144 17.15 2.49 -3.47
CA PHE A 144 17.75 1.36 -4.20
C PHE A 144 17.52 1.47 -5.71
N LEU A 145 16.31 1.83 -6.14
CA LEU A 145 15.99 2.00 -7.56
C LEU A 145 16.78 3.12 -8.23
N LYS A 146 17.19 4.14 -7.47
CA LYS A 146 18.07 5.22 -7.92
C LYS A 146 19.54 4.96 -7.62
N ALA A 147 19.89 3.87 -6.94
CA ALA A 147 21.29 3.49 -6.73
C ALA A 147 21.96 3.31 -8.10
N GLY A 148 23.02 4.10 -8.35
CA GLY A 148 23.74 4.16 -9.62
C GLY A 148 23.31 5.29 -10.57
N SER A 149 22.27 6.08 -10.28
CA SER A 149 21.85 7.19 -11.16
C SER A 149 22.95 8.25 -11.33
N THR A 150 23.73 8.51 -10.29
CA THR A 150 24.87 9.46 -10.35
C THR A 150 25.98 8.98 -11.29
N LEU A 151 26.14 7.66 -11.49
CA LEU A 151 27.04 7.10 -12.51
C LEU A 151 26.48 7.25 -13.92
N HIS A 152 25.15 7.33 -14.07
CA HIS A 152 24.50 7.58 -15.35
C HIS A 152 24.62 9.05 -15.78
N GLU A 153 24.29 9.98 -14.88
CA GLU A 153 24.24 11.44 -15.13
C GLU A 153 25.58 12.05 -15.57
N ALA A 154 26.70 11.37 -15.31
CA ALA A 154 28.04 11.82 -15.67
C ALA A 154 28.27 11.99 -17.19
N ARG A 155 27.39 11.46 -18.06
CA ARG A 155 27.50 11.56 -19.52
C ARG A 155 26.14 11.76 -20.18
N ALA A 156 26.10 12.56 -21.24
CA ALA A 156 24.88 12.84 -21.99
C ALA A 156 24.43 11.63 -22.84
N ASN A 157 23.11 11.38 -22.82
CA ASN A 157 22.32 10.70 -23.87
C ASN A 157 22.30 9.15 -24.02
N PRO A 158 22.67 8.27 -23.06
CA PRO A 158 22.35 6.84 -23.18
C PRO A 158 20.95 6.49 -22.63
N CYS A 159 20.20 5.60 -23.28
CA CYS A 159 18.90 5.12 -22.79
C CYS A 159 19.05 3.81 -22.01
N VAL A 160 18.28 3.65 -20.91
CA VAL A 160 18.21 2.37 -20.18
C VAL A 160 17.59 1.31 -21.08
N PHE A 161 18.27 0.18 -21.23
CA PHE A 161 17.82 -0.95 -22.03
C PHE A 161 17.25 -2.06 -21.16
N GLN A 162 18.06 -2.64 -20.26
CA GLN A 162 17.63 -3.71 -19.35
C GLN A 162 18.15 -3.46 -17.93
N GLN A 163 17.39 -3.97 -16.96
CA GLN A 163 17.76 -3.96 -15.55
C GLN A 163 17.61 -5.35 -14.95
N ALA A 164 18.56 -5.71 -14.10
CA ALA A 164 18.55 -6.96 -13.35
C ALA A 164 18.99 -6.73 -11.92
N VAL A 165 18.44 -7.52 -11.01
CA VAL A 165 18.84 -7.60 -9.61
C VAL A 165 19.10 -9.07 -9.26
N ASP A 166 20.32 -9.36 -8.81
CA ASP A 166 20.66 -10.64 -8.16
C ASP A 166 20.77 -10.40 -6.65
N VAL A 167 19.99 -11.14 -5.87
CA VAL A 167 20.05 -11.11 -4.41
C VAL A 167 20.85 -12.29 -3.93
N ARG A 168 21.95 -12.02 -3.25
CA ARG A 168 22.80 -13.06 -2.64
C ARG A 168 22.61 -13.10 -1.16
N ILE A 169 22.49 -14.31 -0.62
CA ILE A 169 22.32 -14.51 0.81
C ILE A 169 23.47 -15.39 1.30
N ASP A 170 24.35 -14.82 2.12
CA ASP A 170 25.54 -15.48 2.65
C ASP A 170 25.57 -15.29 4.17
N GLY A 171 24.93 -16.21 4.89
CA GLY A 171 24.82 -16.19 6.36
C GLY A 171 24.14 -14.92 6.87
N ASP A 172 24.90 -14.06 7.56
CA ASP A 172 24.43 -12.80 8.14
C ASP A 172 24.43 -11.62 7.14
N LYS A 173 24.73 -11.88 5.87
CA LYS A 173 24.84 -10.86 4.82
C LYS A 173 23.89 -11.11 3.67
N VAL A 174 23.27 -10.03 3.21
CA VAL A 174 22.46 -10.02 1.99
C VAL A 174 23.02 -8.97 1.06
N THR A 175 23.32 -9.32 -0.19
CA THR A 175 23.83 -8.36 -1.17
C THR A 175 22.88 -8.28 -2.38
N PHE A 176 22.39 -7.09 -2.65
CA PHE A 176 21.62 -6.78 -3.85
C PHE A 176 22.58 -6.26 -4.92
N HIS A 177 22.80 -7.07 -5.95
CA HIS A 177 23.58 -6.71 -7.11
C HIS A 177 22.65 -6.22 -8.21
N LYS A 178 22.61 -4.89 -8.40
CA LYS A 178 21.85 -4.27 -9.46
C LYS A 178 22.75 -4.01 -10.67
N THR A 179 22.33 -4.53 -11.81
CA THR A 179 22.96 -4.31 -13.12
C THR A 179 22.00 -3.51 -14.00
N THR A 180 22.46 -2.41 -14.57
CA THR A 180 21.72 -1.61 -15.55
C THR A 180 22.52 -1.52 -16.84
N THR A 181 21.93 -1.91 -17.96
CA THR A 181 22.53 -1.82 -19.29
C THR A 181 21.95 -0.65 -20.05
N TYR A 182 22.78 -0.05 -20.89
CA TYR A 182 22.43 1.12 -21.67
C TYR A 182 22.78 0.93 -23.14
N VAL A 183 21.96 1.53 -23.99
CA VAL A 183 22.12 1.57 -25.46
C VAL A 183 22.07 3.01 -25.95
N ALA A 184 22.55 3.24 -27.17
CA ALA A 184 22.34 4.52 -27.84
C ALA A 184 20.83 4.74 -28.11
N PRO A 185 20.33 5.99 -28.08
CA PRO A 185 18.90 6.29 -28.27
C PRO A 185 18.32 5.69 -29.55
N GLU A 186 19.07 5.77 -30.65
CA GLU A 186 18.71 5.24 -31.96
C GLU A 186 18.59 3.72 -31.99
N ALA A 187 19.33 3.01 -31.13
CA ALA A 187 19.35 1.55 -31.09
C ALA A 187 18.28 0.96 -30.14
N LYS A 188 17.50 1.79 -29.43
CA LYS A 188 16.54 1.32 -28.40
C LYS A 188 15.48 0.35 -28.95
N SER A 189 15.11 0.51 -30.22
CA SER A 189 14.09 -0.31 -30.90
C SER A 189 14.68 -1.46 -31.72
N GLU A 190 15.99 -1.68 -31.67
CA GLU A 190 16.61 -2.82 -32.35
C GLU A 190 16.37 -4.11 -31.56
N LYS A 191 16.32 -5.24 -32.29
CA LYS A 191 16.12 -6.56 -31.68
C LYS A 191 17.32 -7.01 -30.85
N ASP A 192 18.53 -6.67 -31.29
CA ASP A 192 19.78 -7.06 -30.64
C ASP A 192 20.70 -5.83 -30.52
N PRO A 193 20.33 -4.84 -29.70
CA PRO A 193 21.06 -3.59 -29.68
C PRO A 193 22.44 -3.77 -29.07
N VAL A 194 23.35 -2.96 -29.60
CA VAL A 194 24.71 -2.85 -29.09
C VAL A 194 24.69 -2.07 -27.78
N LEU A 195 25.16 -2.70 -26.69
CA LEU A 195 25.34 -2.02 -25.43
C LEU A 195 26.47 -1.00 -25.51
N VAL A 196 26.23 0.21 -25.02
CA VAL A 196 27.24 1.27 -24.95
C VAL A 196 27.84 1.39 -23.54
N ARG A 197 27.06 1.02 -22.52
CA ARG A 197 27.47 1.10 -21.11
C ARG A 197 26.76 0.05 -20.26
N VAL A 198 27.45 -0.38 -19.21
CA VAL A 198 26.88 -1.20 -18.13
C VAL A 198 27.28 -0.59 -16.79
N VAL A 199 26.31 -0.44 -15.89
CA VAL A 199 26.52 0.04 -14.52
C VAL A 199 26.13 -1.05 -13.55
N ASP A 200 27.05 -1.41 -12.66
CA ASP A 200 26.81 -2.37 -11.58
C ASP A 200 26.93 -1.67 -10.22
N VAL A 201 25.95 -1.90 -9.34
CA VAL A 201 25.96 -1.42 -7.95
C VAL A 201 25.65 -2.59 -7.04
N ALA A 202 26.48 -2.82 -6.03
CA ALA A 202 26.24 -3.83 -4.98
C ALA A 202 25.93 -3.15 -3.65
N LEU A 203 24.72 -3.36 -3.15
CA LEU A 203 24.29 -2.93 -1.83
C LEU A 203 24.27 -4.13 -0.89
N THR A 204 24.99 -4.05 0.22
CA THR A 204 25.06 -5.12 1.22
C THR A 204 24.39 -4.69 2.51
N PHE A 205 23.57 -5.59 3.04
CA PHE A 205 23.00 -5.55 4.37
C PHE A 205 23.74 -6.57 5.24
N SER A 206 24.08 -6.21 6.46
CA SER A 206 24.71 -7.12 7.41
C SER A 206 24.01 -7.06 8.76
N ALA A 207 23.55 -8.21 9.25
CA ALA A 207 23.02 -8.37 10.59
C ALA A 207 24.18 -8.56 11.58
N LYS A 208 24.26 -7.71 12.60
CA LYS A 208 25.37 -7.74 13.58
C LYS A 208 24.82 -7.71 15.00
N ARG A 209 25.43 -8.48 15.89
CA ARG A 209 25.16 -8.42 17.34
C ARG A 209 25.77 -7.14 17.93
N GLY A 210 25.05 -6.48 18.84
CA GLY A 210 25.36 -5.13 19.31
C GLY A 210 26.61 -5.00 20.20
N ASP A 211 27.05 -6.10 20.79
CA ASP A 211 28.16 -6.23 21.75
C ASP A 211 29.55 -6.05 21.15
N LEU A 212 29.79 -6.44 19.91
CA LEU A 212 31.09 -6.24 19.24
C LEU A 212 31.25 -4.85 18.60
N TRP A 213 30.15 -4.10 18.46
CA TRP A 213 30.12 -2.89 17.63
C TRP A 213 29.99 -1.59 18.42
N LEU A 214 29.37 -1.61 19.62
CA LEU A 214 29.03 -0.43 20.41
C LEU A 214 30.12 0.12 21.33
N TRP A 215 31.33 -0.48 21.39
CA TRP A 215 32.41 0.02 22.27
C TRP A 215 32.92 1.42 21.89
N HIS A 216 32.61 1.92 20.68
CA HIS A 216 33.13 3.19 20.14
C HIS A 216 32.06 4.26 19.88
N LEU A 217 30.78 3.97 20.12
CA LEU A 217 29.70 4.95 20.04
C LEU A 217 29.19 5.19 21.47
N ALA A 218 29.04 6.45 21.87
CA ALA A 218 28.82 6.91 23.25
C ALA A 218 27.53 6.42 23.96
N ALA A 219 26.81 5.43 23.41
CA ALA A 219 25.65 4.82 24.03
C ALA A 219 25.98 3.39 24.46
N ARG A 220 26.28 3.19 25.76
CA ARG A 220 26.31 1.87 26.39
C ARG A 220 24.91 1.27 26.34
N CYS A 221 24.68 0.33 25.43
CA CYS A 221 23.47 -0.50 25.47
C CYS A 221 23.71 -1.67 26.43
N PHE A 222 23.03 -1.70 27.56
CA PHE A 222 23.00 -2.86 28.45
C PHE A 222 22.15 -3.98 27.80
N GLY A 223 22.60 -5.24 27.91
CA GLY A 223 21.93 -6.41 27.29
C GLY A 223 22.52 -6.82 25.93
N ALA A 224 23.81 -7.15 25.89
CA ALA A 224 24.58 -7.58 24.71
C ALA A 224 23.86 -8.62 23.82
N ASP A 225 23.20 -9.58 24.46
CA ASP A 225 22.63 -10.77 23.82
C ASP A 225 21.29 -10.50 23.12
N GLN A 226 20.71 -9.33 23.38
CA GLN A 226 19.36 -8.96 22.95
C GLN A 226 19.34 -7.82 21.94
N ASN A 227 20.51 -7.25 21.60
CA ASN A 227 20.62 -6.12 20.68
C ASN A 227 21.25 -6.58 19.36
N TRP A 228 20.57 -6.29 18.26
CA TRP A 228 21.01 -6.56 16.90
C TRP A 228 20.91 -5.31 16.05
N VAL A 229 21.72 -5.22 15.02
CA VAL A 229 21.78 -4.05 14.12
C VAL A 229 21.79 -4.57 12.69
N ILE A 230 20.99 -3.98 11.81
CA ILE A 230 21.24 -4.07 10.37
C ILE A 230 22.03 -2.84 9.96
N GLU A 231 23.14 -3.07 9.27
CA GLU A 231 23.91 -2.04 8.59
C GLU A 231 23.74 -2.20 7.08
N ALA A 232 23.39 -1.12 6.39
CA ALA A 232 23.37 -1.05 4.93
C ALA A 232 24.58 -0.26 4.42
N ARG A 233 25.21 -0.76 3.35
CA ARG A 233 26.38 -0.15 2.72
C ARG A 233 26.42 -0.45 1.23
N VAL A 234 26.86 0.52 0.42
CA VAL A 234 27.17 0.27 -1.00
C VAL A 234 28.61 -0.19 -1.07
N ASP A 235 28.81 -1.50 -1.19
CA ASP A 235 30.14 -2.12 -1.16
C ASP A 235 30.92 -1.89 -2.46
N HIS A 236 30.20 -1.74 -3.56
CA HIS A 236 30.77 -1.75 -4.89
C HIS A 236 29.94 -0.93 -5.86
N ALA A 237 30.62 -0.15 -6.68
CA ALA A 237 30.08 0.56 -7.82
C ALA A 237 31.03 0.38 -9.00
N GLU A 238 30.53 0.02 -10.17
CA GLU A 238 31.36 -0.19 -11.35
C GLU A 238 30.66 0.35 -12.59
N VAL A 239 31.44 1.02 -13.44
CA VAL A 239 31.00 1.48 -14.75
C VAL A 239 31.88 0.83 -15.80
N ARG A 240 31.22 0.26 -16.80
CA ARG A 240 31.86 -0.30 -18.00
C ARG A 240 31.35 0.46 -19.21
N GLU A 241 32.24 0.86 -20.09
CA GLU A 241 31.89 1.51 -21.36
C GLU A 241 32.49 0.74 -22.53
N ARG A 242 31.75 0.68 -23.64
CA ARG A 242 32.26 0.05 -24.85
C ARG A 242 33.42 0.88 -25.39
N ASN A 243 34.56 0.25 -25.61
CA ASN A 243 35.70 0.91 -26.25
C ASN A 243 35.64 0.65 -27.75
N GLU A 244 35.22 1.65 -28.53
CA GLU A 244 35.30 1.58 -29.98
C GLU A 244 36.78 1.57 -30.38
N ALA A 245 37.24 0.42 -30.90
CA ALA A 245 38.54 0.22 -31.53
C ALA A 245 39.78 0.70 -30.74
N ASN A 246 39.96 0.23 -29.49
CA ASN A 246 41.18 0.48 -28.70
C ASN A 246 41.63 1.96 -28.71
N THR A 247 40.66 2.88 -28.67
CA THR A 247 40.95 4.31 -28.76
C THR A 247 41.92 4.70 -27.63
N PRO A 248 43.12 5.20 -27.94
CA PRO A 248 44.08 5.59 -26.92
C PRO A 248 43.46 6.64 -26.01
N GLY A 249 43.46 6.39 -24.69
CA GLY A 249 42.91 7.33 -23.69
C GLY A 249 41.45 7.09 -23.31
N ALA A 250 40.76 6.08 -23.85
CA ALA A 250 39.37 5.77 -23.45
C ALA A 250 39.20 5.57 -21.93
N LEU A 251 40.15 4.88 -21.28
CA LEU A 251 40.15 4.70 -19.82
C LEU A 251 40.36 6.03 -19.08
N ALA A 252 41.21 6.93 -19.58
CA ALA A 252 41.42 8.24 -18.98
C ALA A 252 40.15 9.11 -19.09
N ALA A 253 39.50 9.12 -20.25
CA ALA A 253 38.23 9.81 -20.44
C ALA A 253 37.10 9.25 -19.56
N LEU A 254 37.09 7.94 -19.30
CA LEU A 254 36.15 7.31 -18.37
C LEU A 254 36.42 7.74 -16.92
N LYS A 255 37.69 7.76 -16.51
CA LYS A 255 38.12 8.22 -15.19
C LYS A 255 37.74 9.68 -14.94
N ASP A 256 38.03 10.55 -15.91
CA ASP A 256 37.72 11.98 -15.83
C ASP A 256 36.21 12.21 -15.73
N ALA A 257 35.41 11.50 -16.55
CA ALA A 257 33.95 11.62 -16.54
C ALA A 257 33.33 11.24 -15.18
N HIS A 258 33.90 10.27 -14.45
CA HIS A 258 33.39 9.84 -13.15
C HIS A 258 34.14 10.46 -11.95
N GLY A 259 35.05 11.40 -12.20
CA GLY A 259 35.79 12.11 -11.17
C GLY A 259 36.79 11.23 -10.41
N VAL A 260 37.36 10.21 -11.06
CA VAL A 260 38.43 9.40 -10.49
C VAL A 260 39.72 10.22 -10.49
N PRO A 261 40.36 10.43 -9.32
CA PRO A 261 41.54 11.27 -9.24
C PRO A 261 42.72 10.66 -10.01
N ALA A 262 43.59 11.54 -10.54
CA ALA A 262 44.87 11.12 -11.07
C ALA A 262 45.71 10.44 -9.97
N PRO A 263 46.59 9.48 -10.33
CA PRO A 263 47.45 8.83 -9.36
C PRO A 263 48.29 9.89 -8.61
N PRO A 264 48.23 9.90 -7.26
CA PRO A 264 48.99 10.85 -6.47
C PRO A 264 50.50 10.62 -6.66
N ASP A 265 51.30 11.68 -6.55
CA ASP A 265 52.75 11.51 -6.45
C ASP A 265 53.13 10.65 -5.22
N LEU A 266 54.39 10.23 -5.12
CA LEU A 266 54.85 9.34 -4.06
C LEU A 266 54.59 9.90 -2.64
N PHE A 267 54.67 11.22 -2.47
CA PHE A 267 54.48 11.87 -1.18
C PHE A 267 52.99 11.97 -0.80
N ALA A 268 52.14 12.36 -1.74
CA ALA A 268 50.70 12.33 -1.58
C ALA A 268 50.21 10.89 -1.34
N SER A 269 50.78 9.89 -2.02
CA SER A 269 50.49 8.47 -1.78
C SER A 269 50.78 8.04 -0.33
N LEU A 270 51.91 8.49 0.24
CA LEU A 270 52.27 8.22 1.63
C LEU A 270 51.33 8.93 2.61
N VAL A 271 51.00 10.20 2.38
CA VAL A 271 50.05 10.96 3.20
C VAL A 271 48.65 10.33 3.14
N GLN A 272 48.26 9.80 1.99
CA GLN A 272 46.99 9.09 1.79
C GLN A 272 46.98 7.76 2.54
N TRP A 273 48.05 6.97 2.41
CA TRP A 273 48.21 5.74 3.16
C TRP A 273 48.15 5.99 4.66
N LEU A 274 48.84 7.03 5.16
CA LEU A 274 48.80 7.44 6.56
C LEU A 274 47.40 7.89 6.97
N LYS A 275 46.69 8.70 6.18
CA LYS A 275 45.31 9.11 6.49
C LYS A 275 44.37 7.91 6.59
N VAL A 276 44.45 6.97 5.65
CA VAL A 276 43.65 5.73 5.68
C VAL A 276 44.02 4.87 6.89
N ALA A 277 45.32 4.68 7.14
CA ALA A 277 45.83 3.95 8.30
C ALA A 277 45.37 4.57 9.63
N LEU A 278 45.35 5.90 9.72
CA LEU A 278 44.99 6.68 10.91
C LEU A 278 43.48 6.91 11.11
N GLY A 279 42.62 6.56 10.15
CA GLY A 279 41.16 6.58 10.38
C GLY A 279 40.31 7.25 9.33
N ALA A 280 40.90 7.89 8.31
CA ALA A 280 40.13 8.54 7.27
C ALA A 280 39.36 7.53 6.41
N GLN A 281 38.15 7.92 6.00
CA GLN A 281 37.34 7.19 5.03
C GLN A 281 38.04 7.16 3.67
N GLY A 282 38.25 5.95 3.13
CA GLY A 282 38.90 5.74 1.84
C GLY A 282 37.98 5.09 0.81
N ILE A 283 38.35 5.26 -0.44
CA ILE A 283 37.77 4.61 -1.62
C ILE A 283 38.92 3.90 -2.33
N VAL A 284 38.70 2.65 -2.72
CA VAL A 284 39.64 1.87 -3.54
C VAL A 284 39.10 1.87 -4.96
N PHE A 285 39.89 2.38 -5.90
CA PHE A 285 39.60 2.33 -7.33
C PHE A 285 40.38 1.18 -7.96
N ASP A 286 39.67 0.30 -8.65
CA ASP A 286 40.24 -0.80 -9.44
C ASP A 286 40.08 -0.45 -10.92
N GLU A 287 41.20 -0.36 -11.66
CA GLU A 287 41.25 -0.05 -13.09
C GLU A 287 41.47 -1.34 -13.91
N ARG A 288 40.75 -1.51 -15.03
CA ARG A 288 40.91 -2.69 -15.91
C ARG A 288 40.87 -2.35 -17.40
N HIS A 289 41.73 -3.02 -18.16
CA HIS A 289 41.69 -3.07 -19.62
C HIS A 289 40.85 -4.26 -20.12
N PRO A 290 40.25 -4.17 -21.33
CA PRO A 290 39.52 -5.28 -21.93
C PRO A 290 40.41 -6.53 -22.04
N GLY A 291 39.91 -7.68 -21.56
CA GLY A 291 40.59 -8.98 -21.66
C GLY A 291 41.47 -9.41 -20.47
N GLU A 292 41.71 -8.55 -19.47
CA GLU A 292 42.49 -8.92 -18.27
C GLU A 292 41.59 -9.48 -17.15
N GLY A 293 41.54 -10.80 -17.01
CA GLY A 293 40.80 -11.47 -15.94
C GLY A 293 41.42 -11.27 -14.56
N THR A 294 40.62 -10.88 -13.57
CA THR A 294 40.98 -10.95 -12.14
C THR A 294 40.84 -12.39 -11.63
N PRO A 295 41.71 -12.88 -10.73
CA PRO A 295 41.38 -13.97 -9.83
C PRO A 295 40.40 -13.47 -8.75
N GLY A 296 39.14 -13.34 -9.13
CA GLY A 296 38.02 -12.99 -8.26
C GLY A 296 36.75 -13.42 -8.95
N ARG A 297 35.84 -14.10 -8.23
CA ARG A 297 34.62 -14.65 -8.81
C ARG A 297 33.81 -13.50 -9.42
N ALA A 298 33.66 -13.49 -10.74
CA ALA A 298 32.76 -12.56 -11.41
C ALA A 298 31.39 -12.66 -10.73
N PRO A 299 30.66 -11.54 -10.54
CA PRO A 299 29.29 -11.62 -10.06
C PRO A 299 28.52 -12.53 -11.03
N VAL A 300 27.91 -13.59 -10.50
CA VAL A 300 26.84 -14.31 -11.18
C VAL A 300 25.77 -13.26 -11.45
N ARG A 301 25.47 -13.07 -12.73
CA ARG A 301 24.44 -12.14 -13.19
C ARG A 301 23.37 -12.93 -13.92
N PRO A 302 22.13 -12.41 -13.94
CA PRO A 302 21.12 -12.93 -14.84
C PRO A 302 21.58 -12.81 -16.30
N ALA A 303 21.08 -13.69 -17.15
CA ALA A 303 21.39 -13.67 -18.58
C ALA A 303 20.76 -12.43 -19.22
N LEU A 304 21.55 -11.36 -19.36
CA LEU A 304 21.17 -10.12 -20.04
C LEU A 304 21.61 -10.14 -21.50
N VAL A 305 20.78 -9.58 -22.38
CA VAL A 305 21.01 -9.58 -23.83
C VAL A 305 22.26 -8.76 -24.14
N SER A 306 23.10 -9.27 -25.06
CA SER A 306 24.34 -8.62 -25.52
C SER A 306 25.43 -8.38 -24.45
N LEU A 307 25.22 -8.76 -23.18
CA LEU A 307 26.16 -8.48 -22.10
C LEU A 307 27.51 -9.21 -22.29
N ALA A 308 27.48 -10.51 -22.59
CA ALA A 308 28.70 -11.31 -22.76
C ALA A 308 29.59 -10.79 -23.91
N THR A 309 28.97 -10.35 -25.01
CA THR A 309 29.69 -9.76 -26.15
C THR A 309 30.24 -8.38 -25.80
N PHE A 310 29.48 -7.57 -25.06
CA PHE A 310 29.91 -6.26 -24.59
C PHE A 310 31.15 -6.35 -23.69
N GLU A 311 31.19 -7.31 -22.77
CA GLU A 311 32.30 -7.47 -21.82
C GLU A 311 33.66 -7.70 -22.49
N GLN A 312 33.69 -8.30 -23.67
CA GLN A 312 34.93 -8.54 -24.42
C GLN A 312 35.56 -7.23 -24.94
N ALA A 313 34.76 -6.17 -25.11
CA ALA A 313 35.17 -4.90 -25.71
C ALA A 313 35.10 -3.72 -24.73
N ALA A 314 34.76 -3.95 -23.46
CA ALA A 314 34.51 -2.88 -22.51
C ALA A 314 35.76 -2.49 -21.70
N THR A 315 35.96 -1.19 -21.51
CA THR A 315 36.85 -0.64 -20.48
C THR A 315 36.06 -0.49 -19.18
N CYS A 316 36.73 -0.65 -18.03
CA CYS A 316 36.09 -0.70 -16.73
C CYS A 316 36.81 0.18 -15.70
N VAL A 317 36.00 0.86 -14.89
CA VAL A 317 36.42 1.50 -13.64
C VAL A 317 35.48 1.05 -12.53
N ALA A 318 36.03 0.50 -11.47
CA ALA A 318 35.29 0.13 -10.27
C ALA A 318 35.76 0.93 -9.06
N ALA A 319 34.83 1.22 -8.16
CA ALA A 319 35.08 1.85 -6.88
C ALA A 319 34.49 1.00 -5.75
N ARG A 320 35.23 0.88 -4.66
CA ARG A 320 34.85 0.14 -3.46
C ARG A 320 35.12 0.99 -2.24
N GLN A 321 34.27 0.87 -1.22
CA GLN A 321 34.57 1.48 0.06
C GLN A 321 35.78 0.77 0.68
N SER A 322 36.74 1.51 1.24
CA SER A 322 37.84 0.92 1.99
C SER A 322 37.32 0.34 3.32
N TRP A 323 38.16 -0.42 4.01
CA TRP A 323 37.80 -1.16 5.24
C TRP A 323 37.14 -0.28 6.33
N LYS A 324 37.32 1.05 6.32
CA LYS A 324 36.81 1.94 7.38
C LYS A 324 35.45 2.59 7.05
N ARG A 325 34.61 2.68 8.08
CA ARG A 325 33.13 2.69 8.09
C ARG A 325 32.49 3.83 7.26
N TRP A 326 31.68 3.45 6.28
CA TRP A 326 30.59 4.24 5.72
C TRP A 326 29.29 3.58 6.19
N ALA A 327 28.55 4.25 7.08
CA ALA A 327 27.22 3.81 7.46
C ALA A 327 26.23 4.53 6.55
N ASN A 328 25.79 3.86 5.50
CA ASN A 328 24.83 4.42 4.55
C ASN A 328 23.39 4.28 5.07
N GLY A 329 23.16 3.36 6.00
CA GLY A 329 21.92 3.21 6.74
C GLY A 329 22.12 2.28 7.93
N MET A 330 21.39 2.53 9.01
CA MET A 330 21.45 1.69 10.20
C MET A 330 20.09 1.64 10.91
N ALA A 331 19.67 0.43 11.29
CA ALA A 331 18.53 0.22 12.17
C ALA A 331 18.92 -0.69 13.33
N LYS A 332 18.56 -0.29 14.54
CA LYS A 332 18.82 -1.05 15.77
C LYS A 332 17.57 -1.81 16.16
N TYR A 333 17.74 -3.07 16.51
CA TYR A 333 16.70 -3.98 16.95
C TYR A 333 17.03 -4.48 18.36
N ARG A 334 16.07 -4.40 19.27
CA ARG A 334 16.20 -4.95 20.61
C ARG A 334 15.07 -5.93 20.87
N LEU A 335 15.40 -7.15 21.27
CA LEU A 335 14.43 -8.12 21.76
C LEU A 335 14.28 -7.96 23.28
N SER A 336 13.08 -7.71 23.77
CA SER A 336 12.78 -7.60 25.19
C SER A 336 11.62 -8.54 25.52
N GLY A 337 11.93 -9.75 25.99
CA GLY A 337 10.94 -10.83 26.09
C GLY A 337 10.53 -11.31 24.69
N THR A 338 9.24 -11.24 24.38
CA THR A 338 8.67 -11.55 23.04
C THR A 338 8.49 -10.30 22.17
N THR A 339 8.84 -9.12 22.67
CA THR A 339 8.61 -7.85 21.98
C THR A 339 9.89 -7.37 21.31
N VAL A 340 9.80 -6.95 20.04
CA VAL A 340 10.92 -6.33 19.31
C VAL A 340 10.76 -4.81 19.29
N PHE A 341 11.86 -4.10 19.51
CA PHE A 341 11.94 -2.65 19.39
C PHE A 341 12.88 -2.29 18.26
N ALA A 342 12.43 -1.51 17.28
CA ALA A 342 13.26 -0.93 16.23
C ALA A 342 13.54 0.54 16.55
N ASN A 343 14.81 0.93 16.68
CA ASN A 343 15.24 2.29 17.07
C ASN A 343 14.52 2.82 18.33
N ASN A 344 14.30 1.94 19.32
CA ASN A 344 13.56 2.18 20.56
C ASN A 344 12.03 2.36 20.40
N VAL A 345 11.48 2.16 19.22
CA VAL A 345 10.04 2.11 18.98
C VAL A 345 9.60 0.64 18.99
N GLN A 346 8.58 0.32 19.79
CA GLN A 346 8.02 -1.03 19.80
C GLN A 346 7.43 -1.36 18.43
N VAL A 347 7.88 -2.46 17.84
CA VAL A 347 7.28 -3.02 16.63
C VAL A 347 6.26 -4.05 17.10
N LEU A 348 4.98 -3.71 16.96
CA LEU A 348 3.91 -4.68 17.21
C LEU A 348 3.97 -5.73 16.10
N GLY A 349 4.16 -7.00 16.49
CA GLY A 349 4.32 -8.13 15.56
C GLY A 349 3.15 -8.35 14.60
N SER A 350 2.06 -7.61 14.75
CA SER A 350 0.83 -7.69 13.95
C SER A 350 0.81 -6.84 12.68
N GLN A 351 1.91 -6.17 12.28
CA GLN A 351 1.86 -5.25 11.13
C GLN A 351 2.50 -5.76 9.84
N ARG A 352 3.24 -6.87 9.82
CA ARG A 352 4.30 -6.95 8.80
C ARG A 352 4.76 -8.36 8.37
N LEU A 353 3.84 -9.28 8.07
CA LEU A 353 4.10 -10.66 7.56
C LEU A 353 4.22 -11.73 8.65
N ASP A 354 3.26 -11.78 9.58
CA ASP A 354 3.11 -12.98 10.42
C ASP A 354 2.77 -14.18 9.52
N PRO A 355 3.27 -15.41 9.72
CA PRO A 355 2.70 -16.62 9.10
C PRO A 355 1.18 -16.72 9.25
N TRP A 356 0.63 -16.13 10.31
CA TRP A 356 -0.82 -15.96 10.49
C TRP A 356 -1.44 -15.01 9.46
N ASP A 357 -0.69 -14.06 8.88
CA ASP A 357 -1.15 -13.23 7.77
C ASP A 357 -1.28 -14.03 6.47
N SER A 358 -0.44 -15.06 6.23
CA SER A 358 -0.62 -15.94 5.06
C SER A 358 -1.80 -16.88 5.21
N GLU A 359 -2.07 -17.38 6.42
CA GLU A 359 -3.29 -18.15 6.67
C GLU A 359 -4.52 -17.25 6.59
N ALA A 360 -4.48 -16.05 7.18
CA ALA A 360 -5.55 -15.07 7.08
C ALA A 360 -5.77 -14.60 5.64
N GLU A 361 -4.71 -14.36 4.85
CA GLU A 361 -4.80 -13.97 3.44
C GLU A 361 -5.27 -15.12 2.55
N ASN A 362 -4.77 -16.33 2.73
CA ASN A 362 -5.28 -17.50 2.03
C ASN A 362 -6.73 -17.78 2.39
N ALA A 363 -7.10 -17.57 3.65
CA ALA A 363 -8.47 -17.69 4.09
C ALA A 363 -9.34 -16.56 3.53
N VAL A 364 -8.82 -15.33 3.38
CA VAL A 364 -9.49 -14.22 2.68
C VAL A 364 -9.69 -14.55 1.19
N LEU A 365 -8.69 -15.14 0.52
CA LEU A 365 -8.80 -15.57 -0.87
C LEU A 365 -9.82 -16.70 -1.03
N ALA A 366 -9.73 -17.73 -0.19
CA ALA A 366 -10.69 -18.83 -0.17
C ALA A 366 -12.11 -18.34 0.16
N PHE A 367 -12.23 -17.36 1.04
CA PHE A 367 -13.48 -16.68 1.38
C PHE A 367 -14.05 -15.91 0.19
N ALA A 368 -13.23 -15.16 -0.52
CA ALA A 368 -13.64 -14.45 -1.74
C ALA A 368 -14.09 -15.42 -2.83
N GLN A 369 -13.32 -16.50 -3.07
CA GLN A 369 -13.67 -17.54 -4.04
C GLN A 369 -15.00 -18.21 -3.70
N ARG A 370 -15.22 -18.54 -2.41
CA ARG A 370 -16.50 -19.08 -1.93
C ARG A 370 -17.67 -18.13 -2.23
N GLY A 371 -17.50 -16.84 -1.99
CA GLY A 371 -18.51 -15.82 -2.31
C GLY A 371 -18.87 -15.79 -3.79
N CYS A 372 -17.87 -15.85 -4.67
CA CYS A 372 -18.07 -15.92 -6.11
C CYS A 372 -18.86 -17.17 -6.53
N GLU A 373 -18.52 -18.33 -5.97
CA GLU A 373 -19.23 -19.58 -6.27
C GLU A 373 -20.69 -19.56 -5.81
N LEU A 374 -20.96 -19.02 -4.62
CA LEU A 374 -22.33 -18.85 -4.11
C LEU A 374 -23.13 -17.87 -4.96
N GLY A 375 -22.54 -16.74 -5.33
CA GLY A 375 -23.15 -15.74 -6.21
C GLY A 375 -23.60 -16.34 -7.55
N LYS A 376 -22.74 -17.14 -8.19
CA LYS A 376 -23.06 -17.85 -9.45
C LYS A 376 -24.27 -18.78 -9.29
N ARG A 377 -24.31 -19.59 -8.22
CA ARG A 377 -25.45 -20.49 -7.96
C ARG A 377 -26.76 -19.73 -7.79
N HIS A 378 -26.74 -18.61 -7.06
CA HIS A 378 -27.94 -17.78 -6.89
C HIS A 378 -28.39 -17.12 -8.19
N TYR A 379 -27.45 -16.71 -9.04
CA TYR A 379 -27.76 -16.16 -10.36
C TYR A 379 -28.40 -17.21 -11.28
N GLU A 380 -27.86 -18.44 -11.32
CA GLU A 380 -28.44 -19.55 -12.09
C GLU A 380 -29.87 -19.88 -11.62
N GLN A 381 -30.09 -19.88 -10.31
CA GLN A 381 -31.43 -20.05 -9.72
C GLN A 381 -32.37 -18.90 -10.14
N PHE A 382 -31.87 -17.67 -10.16
CA PHE A 382 -32.63 -16.51 -10.59
C PHE A 382 -33.04 -16.59 -12.06
N GLN A 383 -32.12 -16.97 -12.95
CA GLN A 383 -32.44 -17.18 -14.37
C GLN A 383 -33.52 -18.25 -14.57
N THR A 384 -33.51 -19.30 -13.73
CA THR A 384 -34.49 -20.40 -13.83
C THR A 384 -35.86 -20.04 -13.25
N ALA A 385 -35.89 -19.37 -12.08
CA ALA A 385 -37.12 -19.14 -11.33
C ALA A 385 -37.75 -17.76 -11.54
N HIS A 386 -37.01 -16.80 -12.11
CA HIS A 386 -37.38 -15.37 -12.23
C HIS A 386 -37.74 -14.67 -10.92
N LYS A 387 -37.67 -15.35 -9.78
CA LYS A 387 -37.85 -14.78 -8.45
C LYS A 387 -37.08 -15.63 -7.46
N VAL A 388 -36.18 -15.01 -6.71
CA VAL A 388 -35.39 -15.68 -5.68
C VAL A 388 -35.36 -14.79 -4.44
N ALA A 389 -35.52 -15.40 -3.27
CA ALA A 389 -35.37 -14.76 -1.98
C ALA A 389 -34.54 -15.66 -1.07
N TRP A 390 -33.58 -15.09 -0.36
CA TRP A 390 -32.70 -15.83 0.53
C TRP A 390 -32.21 -14.97 1.68
N GLN A 391 -31.82 -15.63 2.76
CA GLN A 391 -31.28 -15.01 3.96
C GLN A 391 -30.10 -15.83 4.46
N CYS A 392 -29.06 -15.16 4.94
CA CYS A 392 -27.85 -15.79 5.45
C CYS A 392 -27.42 -15.14 6.76
N GLN A 393 -27.23 -15.98 7.79
CA GLN A 393 -26.49 -15.60 8.99
C GLN A 393 -25.01 -15.89 8.72
N ILE A 394 -24.15 -14.89 8.95
CA ILE A 394 -22.71 -15.05 8.75
C ILE A 394 -22.13 -15.86 9.91
N PRO A 395 -21.37 -16.94 9.65
CA PRO A 395 -20.75 -17.74 10.70
C PRO A 395 -19.74 -16.93 11.52
N PRO A 396 -19.64 -17.13 12.85
CA PRO A 396 -18.71 -16.42 13.72
C PRO A 396 -17.26 -16.43 13.23
N GLU A 397 -16.78 -17.57 12.71
CA GLU A 397 -15.43 -17.71 12.17
C GLU A 397 -15.17 -16.83 10.95
N SER A 398 -16.21 -16.37 10.25
CA SER A 398 -16.09 -15.44 9.12
C SER A 398 -16.12 -13.98 9.53
N LEU A 399 -16.55 -13.66 10.75
CA LEU A 399 -16.69 -12.28 11.20
C LEU A 399 -15.33 -11.61 11.44
N CYS A 400 -14.31 -12.40 11.81
CA CYS A 400 -12.95 -11.91 12.00
C CYS A 400 -12.36 -11.27 10.73
N TYR A 401 -12.81 -11.67 9.53
CA TYR A 401 -12.37 -11.06 8.28
C TYR A 401 -12.87 -9.62 8.13
N GLY A 402 -14.02 -9.28 8.71
CA GLY A 402 -14.58 -7.92 8.65
C GLY A 402 -13.63 -6.87 9.21
N GLU A 403 -12.97 -7.19 10.33
CA GLU A 403 -11.96 -6.34 10.95
C GLU A 403 -10.71 -6.18 10.07
N ILE A 404 -10.23 -7.28 9.49
CA ILE A 404 -9.05 -7.29 8.60
C ILE A 404 -9.31 -6.40 7.37
N PHE A 405 -10.50 -6.48 6.77
CA PHE A 405 -10.85 -5.66 5.61
C PHE A 405 -10.95 -4.17 5.94
N ILE A 406 -11.43 -3.81 7.12
CA ILE A 406 -11.49 -2.42 7.57
C ILE A 406 -10.08 -1.87 7.78
N ARG A 407 -9.25 -2.61 8.52
CA ARG A 407 -7.86 -2.19 8.83
C ARG A 407 -6.99 -2.10 7.59
N GLY A 408 -7.23 -2.96 6.59
CA GLY A 408 -6.39 -3.05 5.39
C GLY A 408 -6.66 -2.00 4.30
N LYS A 409 -7.82 -1.30 4.35
CA LYS A 409 -8.29 -0.41 3.26
C LYS A 409 -8.25 1.09 3.58
N GLN A 410 -8.06 1.50 4.83
CA GLN A 410 -8.10 2.93 5.19
C GLN A 410 -6.70 3.50 5.44
N ALA A 411 -6.39 4.61 4.79
CA ALA A 411 -5.24 5.42 5.15
C ALA A 411 -5.45 6.00 6.56
N GLU A 412 -4.42 6.01 7.40
CA GLU A 412 -4.49 6.66 8.71
C GLU A 412 -4.71 8.17 8.50
N LEU A 413 -5.93 8.64 8.80
CA LEU A 413 -6.25 10.07 8.81
C LEU A 413 -5.84 10.68 10.15
N ASP A 414 -5.34 11.91 10.12
CA ASP A 414 -5.19 12.67 11.36
C ASP A 414 -6.57 13.02 11.97
N ASP A 415 -6.58 13.44 13.24
CA ASP A 415 -7.81 13.71 13.99
C ASP A 415 -8.67 14.82 13.35
N THR A 416 -8.05 15.78 12.64
CA THR A 416 -8.78 16.87 11.98
C THR A 416 -9.45 16.38 10.71
N ALA A 417 -8.71 15.66 9.86
CA ALA A 417 -9.21 15.03 8.65
C ALA A 417 -10.30 14.01 8.97
N LEU A 418 -10.13 13.24 10.05
CA LEU A 418 -11.10 12.25 10.48
C LEU A 418 -12.42 12.88 10.94
N ARG A 419 -12.37 13.98 11.71
CA ARG A 419 -13.59 14.72 12.08
C ARG A 419 -14.29 15.33 10.89
N ALA A 420 -13.53 15.88 9.93
CA ALA A 420 -14.09 16.44 8.71
C ALA A 420 -14.78 15.35 7.87
N GLN A 421 -14.15 14.19 7.74
CA GLN A 421 -14.72 13.03 7.06
C GLN A 421 -15.98 12.53 7.78
N ALA A 422 -15.94 12.39 9.11
CA ALA A 422 -17.08 11.98 9.92
C ALA A 422 -18.27 12.91 9.71
N LYS A 423 -18.02 14.22 9.73
CA LYS A 423 -19.07 15.22 9.51
C LYS A 423 -19.69 15.10 8.12
N LEU A 424 -18.86 14.96 7.09
CA LEU A 424 -19.31 14.83 5.70
C LEU A 424 -20.21 13.59 5.53
N ASP A 425 -19.76 12.47 6.07
CA ASP A 425 -20.42 11.18 5.98
C ASP A 425 -21.74 11.14 6.75
N LEU A 426 -21.73 11.63 8.00
CA LEU A 426 -22.95 11.76 8.80
C LEU A 426 -24.00 12.61 8.09
N ARG A 427 -23.59 13.75 7.53
CA ARG A 427 -24.48 14.62 6.75
C ARG A 427 -25.07 13.90 5.54
N ARG A 428 -24.23 13.22 4.75
CA ARG A 428 -24.67 12.51 3.55
C ARG A 428 -25.75 11.50 3.89
N GLU A 429 -25.52 10.74 4.94
CA GLU A 429 -26.41 9.67 5.35
C GLU A 429 -27.69 10.17 6.05
N LEU A 430 -27.60 11.19 6.91
CA LEU A 430 -28.77 11.84 7.52
C LEU A 430 -29.73 12.41 6.46
N ARG A 431 -29.19 12.92 5.35
CA ARG A 431 -30.01 13.37 4.22
C ARG A 431 -30.67 12.22 3.46
N ALA A 432 -30.05 11.05 3.45
CA ALA A 432 -30.62 9.86 2.82
C ALA A 432 -31.77 9.28 3.66
N ALA A 433 -31.64 9.28 4.99
CA ALA A 433 -32.67 8.78 5.90
C ALA A 433 -32.76 9.61 7.20
N PRO A 434 -33.93 10.20 7.54
CA PRO A 434 -34.09 11.00 8.75
C PRO A 434 -33.86 10.25 10.07
N SER A 435 -34.08 8.94 10.08
CA SER A 435 -33.85 8.04 11.22
C SER A 435 -32.46 7.37 11.18
N HIS A 436 -31.52 7.92 10.41
CA HIS A 436 -30.21 7.33 10.15
C HIS A 436 -29.36 7.13 11.40
N ILE A 437 -29.47 7.99 12.43
CA ILE A 437 -28.66 7.83 13.65
C ILE A 437 -29.57 7.77 14.87
N THR A 438 -29.42 6.68 15.61
CA THR A 438 -29.98 6.52 16.94
C THR A 438 -28.83 6.30 17.91
N ILE A 439 -28.86 6.99 19.05
CA ILE A 439 -27.87 6.84 20.12
C ILE A 439 -28.68 6.50 21.37
N ASP A 440 -28.47 5.29 21.88
CA ASP A 440 -28.96 4.85 23.18
C ASP A 440 -28.00 5.43 24.22
N LEU A 441 -28.41 6.58 24.78
CA LEU A 441 -27.67 7.27 25.81
C LEU A 441 -27.97 6.62 27.16
N PRO A 442 -26.96 6.14 27.91
CA PRO A 442 -27.19 5.69 29.28
C PRO A 442 -27.72 6.85 30.12
N ASP A 443 -28.58 6.56 31.12
CA ASP A 443 -29.29 7.57 31.92
C ASP A 443 -28.37 8.67 32.46
N ARG A 444 -27.14 8.31 32.85
CA ARG A 444 -26.12 9.24 33.37
C ARG A 444 -25.65 10.27 32.34
N LEU A 445 -25.73 9.97 31.06
CA LEU A 445 -25.36 10.87 29.96
C LEU A 445 -26.55 11.63 29.40
N ALA A 446 -27.78 11.18 29.65
CA ALA A 446 -29.00 11.76 29.05
C ALA A 446 -29.19 13.25 29.40
N GLU A 447 -28.71 13.67 30.57
CA GLU A 447 -28.81 15.06 31.06
C GLU A 447 -27.63 15.95 30.64
N THR A 448 -26.60 15.41 29.96
CA THR A 448 -25.47 16.22 29.52
C THR A 448 -25.91 17.26 28.47
N PRO A 449 -25.27 18.45 28.42
CA PRO A 449 -25.64 19.48 27.44
C PRO A 449 -25.61 18.98 25.99
N THR A 450 -24.66 18.10 25.64
CA THR A 450 -24.53 17.49 24.31
C THR A 450 -25.64 16.48 24.02
N ALA A 451 -26.02 15.63 24.97
CA ALA A 451 -27.13 14.70 24.83
C ALA A 451 -28.49 15.41 24.67
N VAL A 452 -28.71 16.46 25.47
CA VAL A 452 -29.90 17.30 25.39
C VAL A 452 -29.97 18.00 24.04
N ALA A 453 -28.84 18.54 23.54
CA ALA A 453 -28.76 19.14 22.22
C ALA A 453 -29.08 18.13 21.10
N PHE A 454 -28.45 16.94 21.12
CA PHE A 454 -28.73 15.87 20.16
C PHE A 454 -30.21 15.48 20.15
N THR A 455 -30.82 15.30 21.34
CA THR A 455 -32.23 14.94 21.48
C THR A 455 -33.16 16.01 20.91
N ARG A 456 -32.86 17.29 21.12
CA ARG A 456 -33.62 18.41 20.54
C ARG A 456 -33.56 18.40 19.02
N VAL A 457 -32.35 18.31 18.46
CA VAL A 457 -32.12 18.28 17.01
C VAL A 457 -32.83 17.08 16.38
N LYS A 458 -32.66 15.88 16.96
CA LYS A 458 -33.31 14.64 16.50
C LYS A 458 -34.83 14.78 16.48
N LYS A 459 -35.45 15.26 17.56
CA LYS A 459 -36.91 15.48 17.64
C LYS A 459 -37.41 16.46 16.58
N ALA A 460 -36.72 17.59 16.41
CA ALA A 460 -37.07 18.58 15.40
C ALA A 460 -36.96 18.01 13.99
N TYR A 461 -35.89 17.26 13.71
CA TYR A 461 -35.65 16.63 12.41
C TYR A 461 -36.69 15.56 12.07
N GLN A 462 -37.01 14.68 13.01
CA GLN A 462 -38.04 13.64 12.84
C GLN A 462 -39.42 14.27 12.62
N ALA A 463 -39.83 15.21 13.46
CA ALA A 463 -41.13 15.87 13.33
C ALA A 463 -41.29 16.61 11.99
N LEU A 464 -40.23 17.29 11.52
CA LEU A 464 -40.22 17.97 10.23
C LEU A 464 -40.42 16.98 9.07
N HIS A 465 -39.67 15.87 9.07
CA HIS A 465 -39.74 14.87 7.99
C HIS A 465 -41.03 14.05 8.01
N GLU A 466 -41.54 13.68 9.19
CA GLU A 466 -42.84 13.00 9.34
C GLU A 466 -43.98 13.86 8.78
N TRP A 467 -44.01 15.14 9.18
CA TRP A 467 -45.00 16.09 8.65
C TRP A 467 -44.85 16.31 7.15
N ALA A 468 -43.63 16.53 6.66
CA ALA A 468 -43.37 16.75 5.24
C ALA A 468 -43.74 15.51 4.40
N SER A 469 -43.50 14.30 4.91
CA SER A 469 -43.89 13.05 4.27
C SER A 469 -45.41 12.93 4.20
N ALA A 470 -46.13 13.23 5.28
CA ALA A 470 -47.59 13.19 5.33
C ALA A 470 -48.25 14.25 4.43
N ASN A 471 -47.54 15.34 4.11
CA ASN A 471 -48.07 16.48 3.38
C ASN A 471 -47.34 16.73 2.04
N ARG A 472 -46.65 15.72 1.49
CA ARG A 472 -45.75 15.88 0.32
C ARG A 472 -46.43 16.57 -0.87
N ALA A 473 -47.68 16.22 -1.18
CA ALA A 473 -48.44 16.81 -2.29
C ALA A 473 -48.91 18.26 -2.04
N ALA A 474 -48.91 18.70 -0.78
CA ALA A 474 -49.39 20.02 -0.35
C ALA A 474 -48.25 20.95 0.12
N LEU A 475 -46.98 20.55 -0.10
CA LEU A 475 -45.84 21.43 0.10
C LEU A 475 -45.95 22.63 -0.86
N GLY A 476 -45.75 23.83 -0.34
CA GLY A 476 -45.97 25.09 -1.05
C GLY A 476 -47.38 25.67 -0.91
N THR A 477 -48.32 24.94 -0.29
CA THR A 477 -49.67 25.46 0.04
C THR A 477 -49.97 25.51 1.52
N LEU A 478 -49.23 24.73 2.34
CA LEU A 478 -49.42 24.67 3.79
C LEU A 478 -48.37 25.48 4.54
N GLN A 479 -48.77 26.08 5.65
CA GLN A 479 -47.84 26.69 6.61
C GLN A 479 -47.20 25.62 7.50
N LEU A 480 -46.03 25.93 8.07
CA LEU A 480 -45.36 25.01 8.99
C LEU A 480 -46.07 25.00 10.36
N PRO A 481 -46.49 23.82 10.88
CA PRO A 481 -47.17 23.73 12.17
C PRO A 481 -46.40 24.40 13.30
N SER A 482 -47.12 25.10 14.20
CA SER A 482 -46.54 25.81 15.33
C SER A 482 -45.71 24.90 16.24
N GLN A 483 -46.12 23.64 16.40
CA GLN A 483 -45.39 22.62 17.17
C GLN A 483 -44.00 22.34 16.58
N ILE A 484 -43.90 22.22 15.24
CA ILE A 484 -42.61 22.00 14.57
C ILE A 484 -41.76 23.26 14.65
N ARG A 485 -42.35 24.45 14.49
CA ARG A 485 -41.65 25.73 14.67
C ARG A 485 -41.01 25.87 16.05
N GLN A 486 -41.76 25.55 17.12
CA GLN A 486 -41.23 25.55 18.49
C GLN A 486 -40.08 24.54 18.69
N LEU A 487 -40.10 23.40 18.00
CA LEU A 487 -38.99 22.45 18.03
C LEU A 487 -37.76 23.02 17.31
N LEU A 488 -37.93 23.70 16.18
CA LEU A 488 -36.85 24.34 15.43
C LEU A 488 -36.24 25.53 16.19
N GLU A 489 -37.06 26.34 16.86
CA GLU A 489 -36.60 27.45 17.72
C GLU A 489 -35.68 26.94 18.84
N LYS A 490 -36.01 25.80 19.45
CA LYS A 490 -35.19 25.17 20.51
C LYS A 490 -33.84 24.63 20.02
N VAL A 491 -33.65 24.48 18.72
CA VAL A 491 -32.38 24.05 18.10
C VAL A 491 -31.47 25.25 17.80
N ASP A 492 -32.00 26.47 17.79
CA ASP A 492 -31.27 27.71 17.48
C ASP A 492 -30.51 27.65 16.13
N LEU A 493 -31.27 27.40 15.06
CA LEU A 493 -30.72 27.32 13.69
C LEU A 493 -30.33 28.71 13.17
N GLN A 494 -29.11 29.18 13.49
CA GLN A 494 -28.58 30.44 12.95
C GLN A 494 -27.98 30.22 11.56
N ARG A 495 -28.84 30.14 10.53
CA ARG A 495 -28.39 29.99 9.13
C ARG A 495 -29.10 30.93 8.15
N PRO A 496 -28.37 31.47 7.15
CA PRO A 496 -28.99 32.16 6.04
C PRO A 496 -30.05 31.29 5.36
N GLY A 497 -31.24 31.86 5.15
CA GLY A 497 -32.36 31.17 4.51
C GLY A 497 -33.31 30.40 5.45
N VAL A 498 -33.02 30.33 6.76
CA VAL A 498 -33.95 29.78 7.75
C VAL A 498 -34.60 30.95 8.52
N ASN A 499 -35.87 31.26 8.20
CA ASN A 499 -36.65 32.27 8.90
C ASN A 499 -37.93 31.66 9.47
N LEU A 500 -37.89 31.27 10.75
CA LEU A 500 -38.98 30.57 11.42
C LEU A 500 -40.23 31.43 11.58
N ASP A 501 -40.06 32.75 11.74
CA ASP A 501 -41.17 33.71 11.82
C ASP A 501 -41.90 33.83 10.48
N ALA A 502 -41.16 33.82 9.37
CA ALA A 502 -41.75 33.82 8.04
C ALA A 502 -42.59 32.57 7.80
N PHE A 503 -42.15 31.39 8.25
CA PHE A 503 -42.91 30.13 8.13
C PHE A 503 -44.21 30.10 8.93
N ALA A 504 -44.45 31.08 9.82
CA ALA A 504 -45.73 31.25 10.49
C ALA A 504 -46.84 31.76 9.57
N THR A 505 -46.48 32.52 8.53
CA THR A 505 -47.42 33.25 7.68
C THR A 505 -47.33 32.83 6.22
N GLN A 506 -46.16 32.38 5.75
CA GLN A 506 -45.93 31.93 4.38
C GLN A 506 -46.10 30.41 4.21
N ALA A 507 -46.43 29.98 2.99
CA ALA A 507 -46.48 28.57 2.67
C ALA A 507 -45.07 27.95 2.64
N PHE A 508 -44.92 26.78 3.24
CA PHE A 508 -43.65 26.07 3.39
C PHE A 508 -43.38 25.22 2.15
N THR A 509 -42.37 25.59 1.39
CA THR A 509 -42.06 24.98 0.08
C THR A 509 -41.13 23.77 0.20
N ALA A 510 -40.98 23.01 -0.88
CA ALA A 510 -39.97 21.94 -0.96
C ALA A 510 -38.53 22.48 -0.81
N GLN A 511 -38.28 23.72 -1.26
CA GLN A 511 -36.98 24.37 -1.11
C GLN A 511 -36.70 24.75 0.36
N ASP A 512 -37.72 25.22 1.08
CA ASP A 512 -37.62 25.49 2.52
C ASP A 512 -37.34 24.20 3.28
N LEU A 513 -38.04 23.12 2.95
CA LEU A 513 -37.78 21.79 3.51
C LEU A 513 -36.34 21.37 3.30
N ALA A 514 -35.82 21.46 2.07
CA ALA A 514 -34.44 21.10 1.76
C ALA A 514 -33.43 21.95 2.55
N THR A 515 -33.70 23.25 2.68
CA THR A 515 -32.83 24.20 3.41
C THR A 515 -32.81 23.91 4.91
N VAL A 516 -33.97 23.75 5.53
CA VAL A 516 -34.09 23.44 6.97
C VAL A 516 -33.54 22.04 7.26
N ALA A 517 -33.86 21.04 6.42
CA ALA A 517 -33.34 19.69 6.59
C ALA A 517 -31.82 19.63 6.44
N HIS A 518 -31.25 20.42 5.53
CA HIS A 518 -29.80 20.57 5.40
C HIS A 518 -29.19 21.14 6.68
N ALA A 519 -29.74 22.24 7.20
CA ALA A 519 -29.26 22.87 8.43
C ALA A 519 -29.33 21.90 9.63
N LEU A 520 -30.46 21.21 9.81
CA LEU A 520 -30.62 20.21 10.85
C LEU A 520 -29.64 19.03 10.71
N SER A 521 -29.40 18.56 9.48
CA SER A 521 -28.41 17.49 9.25
C SER A 521 -26.99 17.91 9.62
N GLU A 522 -26.62 19.17 9.40
CA GLU A 522 -25.31 19.70 9.82
C GLU A 522 -25.22 19.81 11.34
N THR A 523 -26.23 20.40 11.98
CA THR A 523 -26.26 20.53 13.45
C THR A 523 -26.30 19.16 14.13
N MET A 524 -26.98 18.18 13.55
CA MET A 524 -27.02 16.81 14.07
C MET A 524 -25.66 16.13 13.96
N ALA A 525 -24.98 16.27 12.82
CA ALA A 525 -23.62 15.75 12.67
C ALA A 525 -22.65 16.39 13.68
N ASP A 526 -22.73 17.71 13.87
CA ASP A 526 -21.91 18.43 14.83
C ASP A 526 -22.18 18.00 16.28
N THR A 527 -23.45 17.79 16.65
CA THR A 527 -23.80 17.30 18.00
C THR A 527 -23.37 15.86 18.24
N VAL A 528 -23.44 14.97 17.24
CA VAL A 528 -22.90 13.60 17.35
C VAL A 528 -21.39 13.62 17.55
N ILE A 529 -20.65 14.41 16.77
CA ILE A 529 -19.19 14.54 16.92
C ILE A 529 -18.84 15.14 18.28
N ALA A 530 -19.53 16.20 18.71
CA ALA A 530 -19.32 16.80 20.02
C ALA A 530 -19.62 15.82 21.16
N TRP A 531 -20.66 15.01 21.02
CA TRP A 531 -20.96 13.93 21.97
C TRP A 531 -19.86 12.88 22.02
N ILE A 532 -19.34 12.42 20.88
CA ILE A 532 -18.19 11.48 20.83
C ILE A 532 -16.99 12.08 21.54
N VAL A 533 -16.64 13.33 21.24
CA VAL A 533 -15.50 14.02 21.85
C VAL A 533 -15.66 14.18 23.37
N ALA A 534 -16.87 14.48 23.83
CA ALA A 534 -17.16 14.64 25.25
C ALA A 534 -17.23 13.30 26.01
N THR A 535 -17.70 12.23 25.37
CA THR A 535 -17.92 10.92 26.00
C THR A 535 -16.64 10.10 26.09
N PHE A 536 -15.77 10.19 25.08
CA PHE A 536 -14.57 9.36 24.99
C PHE A 536 -13.31 10.21 25.19
N THR A 537 -12.84 10.25 26.43
CA THR A 537 -11.61 10.98 26.83
C THR A 537 -10.34 10.30 26.33
N ASP A 538 -10.36 8.98 26.12
CA ASP A 538 -9.28 8.22 25.50
C ASP A 538 -9.17 8.52 24.00
N ASP A 539 -7.99 8.98 23.58
CA ASP A 539 -7.73 9.39 22.19
C ASP A 539 -7.92 8.27 21.18
N VAL A 540 -7.57 7.02 21.56
CA VAL A 540 -7.70 5.84 20.70
C VAL A 540 -9.17 5.51 20.49
N MET A 541 -9.94 5.42 21.57
CA MET A 541 -11.38 5.14 21.53
C MET A 541 -12.14 6.25 20.80
N ARG A 542 -11.79 7.52 21.02
CA ARG A 542 -12.40 8.66 20.32
C ARG A 542 -12.18 8.57 18.82
N ARG A 543 -10.95 8.30 18.37
CA ARG A 543 -10.65 8.10 16.94
C ARG A 543 -11.45 6.93 16.37
N ARG A 544 -11.51 5.80 17.07
CA ARG A 544 -12.28 4.64 16.62
C ARG A 544 -13.77 4.88 16.54
N MET A 545 -14.32 5.66 17.47
CA MET A 545 -15.71 6.09 17.38
C MET A 545 -15.94 6.97 16.17
N LEU A 546 -15.05 7.92 15.91
CA LEU A 546 -15.12 8.72 14.68
C LEU A 546 -15.00 7.83 13.44
N ASP A 547 -14.02 6.92 13.39
CA ASP A 547 -13.83 5.96 12.30
C ASP A 547 -15.06 5.09 12.06
N ALA A 548 -15.65 4.52 13.12
CA ALA A 548 -16.79 3.63 12.94
C ALA A 548 -18.05 4.40 12.52
N VAL A 549 -18.16 5.68 12.91
CA VAL A 549 -19.20 6.57 12.40
C VAL A 549 -18.92 6.99 10.95
N THR A 550 -17.65 7.17 10.55
CA THR A 550 -17.19 7.46 9.15
C THR A 550 -17.24 6.23 8.23
N GLN A 551 -17.33 5.02 8.77
CA GLN A 551 -17.47 3.79 7.99
C GLN A 551 -18.84 3.64 7.29
N SER A 552 -19.44 4.75 6.86
CA SER A 552 -20.48 4.82 5.80
C SER A 552 -20.02 4.29 4.44
N GLY A 553 -18.77 3.86 4.31
CA GLY A 553 -18.27 3.12 3.17
C GLY A 553 -18.50 1.61 3.30
N HIS A 554 -18.70 0.95 2.17
CA HIS A 554 -18.88 -0.49 1.97
C HIS A 554 -17.71 -1.40 2.45
N GLY A 555 -16.97 -1.02 3.50
CA GLY A 555 -15.63 -1.54 3.77
C GLY A 555 -15.60 -2.94 4.40
N GLY A 556 -16.07 -3.06 5.64
CA GLY A 556 -15.97 -4.30 6.41
C GLY A 556 -17.13 -5.26 6.18
N THR A 557 -18.32 -4.91 6.70
CA THR A 557 -19.52 -5.76 6.65
C THR A 557 -19.87 -6.16 5.21
N PHE A 558 -19.81 -5.23 4.24
CA PHE A 558 -20.14 -5.54 2.85
C PHE A 558 -19.18 -6.55 2.23
N SER A 559 -17.87 -6.45 2.51
CA SER A 559 -16.91 -7.43 2.04
C SER A 559 -17.20 -8.82 2.61
N VAL A 560 -17.61 -8.89 3.88
CA VAL A 560 -17.98 -10.15 4.55
C VAL A 560 -19.25 -10.75 3.93
N ILE A 561 -20.33 -9.98 3.77
CA ILE A 561 -21.57 -10.51 3.18
C ILE A 561 -21.40 -10.88 1.69
N GLN A 562 -20.54 -10.15 0.94
CA GLN A 562 -20.19 -10.47 -0.44
C GLN A 562 -19.47 -11.83 -0.52
N GLY A 563 -18.55 -12.10 0.40
CA GLY A 563 -17.90 -13.42 0.52
C GLY A 563 -18.87 -14.56 0.87
N HIS A 564 -20.10 -14.24 1.24
CA HIS A 564 -21.20 -15.19 1.44
C HIS A 564 -22.30 -15.06 0.37
N GLY A 565 -21.98 -14.50 -0.81
CA GLY A 565 -22.84 -14.54 -1.99
C GLY A 565 -23.96 -13.49 -2.02
N ALA A 566 -23.90 -12.44 -1.21
CA ALA A 566 -24.86 -11.34 -1.29
C ALA A 566 -24.79 -10.60 -2.64
N ILE A 567 -25.95 -10.12 -3.12
CA ILE A 567 -26.03 -9.23 -4.29
C ILE A 567 -25.44 -7.85 -4.00
N THR A 568 -25.01 -7.18 -5.06
CA THR A 568 -24.46 -5.83 -5.02
C THR A 568 -25.19 -4.88 -5.95
N PHE A 569 -25.48 -3.67 -5.46
CA PHE A 569 -26.07 -2.58 -6.23
C PHE A 569 -24.97 -1.59 -6.62
N GLU A 570 -24.89 -1.23 -7.89
CA GLU A 570 -24.18 -0.02 -8.30
C GLU A 570 -25.02 1.18 -7.83
N ARG A 571 -24.48 1.96 -6.89
CA ARG A 571 -25.28 2.67 -5.89
C ARG A 571 -25.96 3.94 -6.43
N LEU A 572 -27.29 3.98 -6.35
CA LEU A 572 -28.09 5.21 -6.19
C LEU A 572 -29.16 4.98 -5.11
N GLY A 573 -28.97 5.55 -3.93
CA GLY A 573 -29.99 5.57 -2.88
C GLY A 573 -30.12 4.28 -2.05
N GLY A 574 -30.41 4.45 -0.76
CA GLY A 574 -30.46 3.39 0.24
C GLY A 574 -30.04 3.98 1.57
N GLY A 575 -30.99 4.16 2.49
CA GLY A 575 -30.72 4.72 3.81
C GLY A 575 -30.06 3.68 4.69
N ARG A 576 -28.85 3.97 5.18
CA ARG A 576 -28.30 3.26 6.34
C ARG A 576 -29.08 3.69 7.59
N LYS A 577 -29.08 2.84 8.60
CA LYS A 577 -29.47 3.14 9.97
C LYS A 577 -28.33 2.68 10.85
N THR A 578 -27.74 3.61 11.56
CA THR A 578 -26.73 3.37 12.58
C THR A 578 -27.37 3.55 13.94
N HIS A 579 -27.23 2.54 14.78
CA HIS A 579 -27.66 2.54 16.15
C HIS A 579 -26.45 2.36 17.07
N ILE A 580 -26.20 3.35 17.92
CA ILE A 580 -25.06 3.41 18.83
C ILE A 580 -25.54 3.12 20.24
N LYS A 581 -25.15 1.97 20.79
CA LYS A 581 -25.36 1.60 22.19
C LYS A 581 -24.06 1.82 22.95
N CYS A 582 -24.09 2.64 23.99
CA CYS A 582 -22.91 2.97 24.79
C CYS A 582 -23.14 2.53 26.23
N ASP A 583 -22.45 1.46 26.65
CA ASP A 583 -22.48 0.99 28.03
C ASP A 583 -21.26 1.54 28.77
N LEU A 584 -21.49 2.57 29.58
CA LEU A 584 -20.46 3.11 30.46
C LEU A 584 -20.30 2.23 31.71
N PRO A 585 -19.08 1.79 32.04
CA PRO A 585 -18.86 0.98 33.24
C PRO A 585 -19.19 1.76 34.51
N ALA A 586 -19.59 1.02 35.55
CA ALA A 586 -19.94 1.59 36.85
C ALA A 586 -18.76 2.31 37.54
N SER A 587 -17.52 1.96 37.18
CA SER A 587 -16.29 2.59 37.66
C SER A 587 -15.59 3.33 36.51
N GLU A 588 -15.15 4.56 36.78
CA GLU A 588 -14.38 5.41 35.85
C GLU A 588 -13.05 4.78 35.37
N LYS A 589 -12.62 3.66 35.98
CA LYS A 589 -11.36 2.99 35.65
C LYS A 589 -11.47 1.95 34.54
N ALA A 590 -12.67 1.45 34.24
CA ALA A 590 -12.86 0.49 33.14
C ALA A 590 -13.12 1.23 31.83
N PRO A 591 -12.64 0.72 30.68
CA PRO A 591 -12.93 1.32 29.39
C PRO A 591 -14.43 1.15 29.05
N PRO A 592 -15.04 2.13 28.34
CA PRO A 592 -16.41 2.00 27.86
C PRO A 592 -16.53 0.85 26.85
N ASP A 593 -17.63 0.10 26.93
CA ASP A 593 -17.99 -0.91 25.95
C ASP A 593 -19.05 -0.33 25.04
N VAL A 594 -18.73 -0.20 23.75
CA VAL A 594 -19.64 0.42 22.78
C VAL A 594 -20.04 -0.61 21.75
N THR A 595 -21.34 -0.74 21.56
CA THR A 595 -21.91 -1.59 20.51
C THR A 595 -22.51 -0.71 19.41
N LEU A 596 -22.05 -0.89 18.17
CA LEU A 596 -22.60 -0.24 16.98
C LEU A 596 -23.38 -1.24 16.15
N GLU A 597 -24.68 -1.04 16.07
CA GLU A 597 -25.55 -1.79 15.19
C GLU A 597 -25.74 -0.99 13.90
N HIS A 598 -25.53 -1.63 12.77
CA HIS A 598 -25.80 -1.06 11.46
C HIS A 598 -26.85 -1.90 10.76
N CYS A 599 -27.85 -1.24 10.20
CA CYS A 599 -28.84 -1.83 9.33
C CYS A 599 -28.86 -1.04 8.02
N TRP A 600 -28.81 -1.72 6.88
CA TRP A 600 -28.91 -1.11 5.57
C TRP A 600 -30.07 -1.72 4.82
N ASP A 601 -30.93 -0.88 4.26
CA ASP A 601 -32.03 -1.30 3.39
C ASP A 601 -31.78 -0.73 1.98
N PHE A 602 -31.40 -1.59 1.04
CA PHE A 602 -31.23 -1.24 -0.36
C PHE A 602 -32.43 -1.71 -1.18
N LYS A 603 -32.82 -0.87 -2.13
CA LYS A 603 -33.84 -1.19 -3.13
C LYS A 603 -33.27 -0.85 -4.50
N PHE A 604 -33.54 -1.72 -5.46
CA PHE A 604 -33.21 -1.50 -6.86
C PHE A 604 -34.08 -0.37 -7.42
N ASP A 605 -33.43 0.58 -8.06
CA ASP A 605 -34.05 1.68 -8.79
C ASP A 605 -33.84 1.46 -10.31
N PRO A 606 -34.90 1.08 -11.06
CA PRO A 606 -34.78 0.80 -12.48
C PRO A 606 -34.36 2.03 -13.32
N GLU A 607 -34.62 3.25 -12.83
CA GLU A 607 -34.28 4.48 -13.55
C GLU A 607 -32.81 4.90 -13.36
N GLY A 608 -32.16 4.40 -12.29
CA GLY A 608 -30.79 4.77 -11.93
C GLY A 608 -29.74 3.67 -12.11
N ALA A 609 -30.12 2.43 -12.37
CA ALA A 609 -29.23 1.28 -12.20
C ALA A 609 -28.47 0.83 -13.47
N HIS A 610 -27.25 0.30 -13.26
CA HIS A 610 -26.45 -0.46 -14.23
C HIS A 610 -26.64 -1.98 -14.12
N GLY A 611 -27.51 -2.46 -13.23
CA GLY A 611 -27.85 -3.87 -13.03
C GLY A 611 -27.62 -4.33 -11.60
N ILE A 612 -27.65 -5.64 -11.39
CA ILE A 612 -27.31 -6.29 -10.12
C ILE A 612 -26.14 -7.23 -10.35
N SER A 613 -25.09 -7.11 -9.54
CA SER A 613 -23.97 -8.06 -9.55
C SER A 613 -24.12 -9.12 -8.45
N TRP A 614 -23.64 -10.33 -8.72
CA TRP A 614 -23.79 -11.50 -7.85
C TRP A 614 -22.42 -11.98 -7.39
N GLY A 615 -21.88 -11.42 -6.30
CA GLY A 615 -20.59 -11.84 -5.74
C GLY A 615 -19.41 -11.80 -6.73
N GLY A 616 -19.40 -10.84 -7.67
CA GLY A 616 -18.34 -10.73 -8.69
C GLY A 616 -18.56 -11.54 -9.97
N ALA A 617 -19.68 -12.25 -10.11
CA ALA A 617 -20.11 -12.85 -11.38
C ALA A 617 -20.69 -11.83 -12.36
N GLU A 618 -20.91 -12.24 -13.63
CA GLU A 618 -21.66 -11.45 -14.62
C GLU A 618 -23.02 -11.04 -14.03
N GLY A 619 -23.29 -9.73 -14.04
CA GLY A 619 -24.49 -9.15 -13.47
C GLY A 619 -25.72 -9.34 -14.36
N SER A 620 -26.91 -9.18 -13.78
CA SER A 620 -28.16 -9.06 -14.53
C SER A 620 -28.30 -7.64 -15.08
N LEU A 621 -28.77 -7.51 -16.32
CA LEU A 621 -29.03 -6.18 -16.91
C LEU A 621 -30.25 -5.53 -16.23
N PRO A 622 -30.31 -4.19 -16.12
CA PRO A 622 -31.46 -3.50 -15.51
C PRO A 622 -32.82 -3.92 -16.08
N ALA A 623 -32.88 -4.12 -17.41
CA ALA A 623 -34.09 -4.49 -18.13
C ALA A 623 -34.60 -5.92 -17.84
N GLU A 624 -33.84 -6.71 -17.08
CA GLU A 624 -34.20 -8.06 -16.64
C GLU A 624 -34.78 -8.07 -15.22
N ILE A 625 -34.68 -6.94 -14.49
CA ILE A 625 -35.05 -6.84 -13.07
C ILE A 625 -36.31 -5.98 -12.92
N ALA A 626 -37.38 -6.59 -12.42
CA ALA A 626 -38.59 -5.87 -12.04
C ALA A 626 -38.44 -5.19 -10.67
N SER A 627 -37.81 -5.88 -9.72
CA SER A 627 -37.51 -5.32 -8.40
C SER A 627 -36.41 -6.12 -7.72
N ALA A 628 -35.62 -5.48 -6.85
CA ALA A 628 -34.77 -6.17 -5.91
C ALA A 628 -34.59 -5.38 -4.61
N ASN A 629 -34.34 -6.09 -3.54
CA ASN A 629 -34.04 -5.52 -2.23
C ASN A 629 -32.96 -6.35 -1.52
N LEU A 630 -32.16 -5.65 -0.72
CA LEU A 630 -31.17 -6.25 0.18
C LEU A 630 -31.26 -5.52 1.51
N THR A 631 -31.48 -6.27 2.57
CA THR A 631 -31.31 -5.79 3.93
C THR A 631 -30.04 -6.41 4.49
N VAL A 632 -29.15 -5.58 5.04
CA VAL A 632 -27.91 -6.00 5.70
C VAL A 632 -27.97 -5.56 7.15
N PHE A 633 -27.56 -6.42 8.07
CA PHE A 633 -27.43 -6.10 9.47
C PHE A 633 -26.03 -6.47 9.96
N SER A 634 -25.45 -5.65 10.83
CA SER A 634 -24.23 -6.00 11.55
C SER A 634 -24.15 -5.36 12.92
N VAL A 635 -23.54 -6.05 13.87
CA VAL A 635 -23.26 -5.58 15.23
C VAL A 635 -21.76 -5.56 15.44
N TRP A 636 -21.22 -4.40 15.81
CA TRP A 636 -19.81 -4.19 16.07
C TRP A 636 -19.61 -3.86 17.54
N ARG A 637 -18.59 -4.45 18.15
CA ARG A 637 -18.10 -4.08 19.47
C ARG A 637 -16.85 -3.24 19.33
N LEU A 638 -16.81 -2.11 20.02
CA LEU A 638 -15.71 -1.17 19.98
C LEU A 638 -15.09 -1.07 21.36
N THR A 639 -13.77 -1.25 21.38
CA THR A 639 -12.95 -1.11 22.57
C THR A 639 -11.72 -0.27 22.23
N PRO A 640 -10.89 0.13 23.21
CA PRO A 640 -9.55 0.65 22.94
C PRO A 640 -8.60 -0.37 22.30
N ALA A 641 -8.92 -1.67 22.32
CA ALA A 641 -8.09 -2.75 21.75
C ALA A 641 -8.39 -3.04 20.27
N GLY A 642 -9.66 -3.11 19.86
CA GLY A 642 -10.07 -3.18 18.45
C GLY A 642 -11.51 -2.76 18.14
N MET A 643 -11.90 -2.96 16.88
CA MET A 643 -13.29 -3.00 16.43
C MET A 643 -13.58 -4.43 16.00
N GLU A 644 -14.55 -5.08 16.64
CA GLU A 644 -14.85 -6.50 16.44
C GLU A 644 -16.26 -6.66 15.87
N LEU A 645 -16.40 -7.35 14.73
CA LEU A 645 -17.71 -7.69 14.19
C LEU A 645 -18.28 -8.88 14.99
N GLN A 646 -19.27 -8.61 15.83
CA GLN A 646 -19.92 -9.61 16.70
C GLN A 646 -21.00 -10.40 15.96
N GLU A 647 -21.71 -9.74 15.05
CA GLU A 647 -22.79 -10.35 14.30
C GLU A 647 -22.90 -9.72 12.91
N ALA A 648 -23.22 -10.53 11.90
CA ALA A 648 -23.66 -10.03 10.61
C ALA A 648 -24.68 -10.98 9.98
N ASN A 649 -25.67 -10.41 9.30
CA ASN A 649 -26.61 -11.16 8.47
C ASN A 649 -27.11 -10.31 7.31
N TYR A 650 -27.68 -10.97 6.31
CA TYR A 650 -28.34 -10.29 5.21
C TYR A 650 -29.56 -11.07 4.71
N ALA A 651 -30.52 -10.35 4.14
CA ALA A 651 -31.68 -10.89 3.45
C ALA A 651 -31.82 -10.21 2.09
N ALA A 652 -31.92 -10.98 1.02
CA ALA A 652 -32.02 -10.49 -0.34
C ALA A 652 -33.25 -11.07 -1.04
N GLN A 653 -33.86 -10.28 -1.91
CA GLN A 653 -34.90 -10.75 -2.82
C GLN A 653 -34.77 -10.04 -4.17
N VAL A 654 -34.87 -10.80 -5.25
CA VAL A 654 -34.78 -10.34 -6.63
C VAL A 654 -35.95 -10.91 -7.43
N VAL A 655 -36.61 -10.08 -8.22
CA VAL A 655 -37.73 -10.42 -9.10
C VAL A 655 -37.40 -9.94 -10.50
N GLY A 656 -37.45 -10.85 -11.46
CA GLY A 656 -37.17 -10.58 -12.87
C GLY A 656 -38.43 -10.21 -13.65
N VAL A 657 -38.23 -9.61 -14.83
CA VAL A 657 -39.31 -9.30 -15.78
C VAL A 657 -39.63 -10.56 -16.60
N ARG A 658 -40.92 -10.95 -16.72
CA ARG A 658 -41.26 -12.05 -17.63
C ARG A 658 -41.29 -11.55 -19.07
N PRO A 659 -40.84 -12.35 -20.06
CA PRO A 659 -41.00 -12.01 -21.47
C PRO A 659 -42.45 -11.72 -21.86
N GLU A 660 -43.40 -12.41 -21.22
CA GLU A 660 -44.85 -12.26 -21.41
C GLU A 660 -45.36 -10.88 -20.96
N ASP A 661 -44.74 -10.28 -19.94
CA ASP A 661 -45.16 -8.99 -19.38
C ASP A 661 -44.80 -7.82 -20.31
N ARG A 662 -43.75 -7.96 -21.15
CA ARG A 662 -43.38 -6.96 -22.16
C ARG A 662 -44.43 -6.79 -23.27
N HIS A 663 -45.32 -7.77 -23.45
CA HIS A 663 -46.41 -7.71 -24.42
C HIS A 663 -47.75 -7.27 -23.80
N ALA A 664 -47.82 -7.12 -22.47
CA ALA A 664 -49.00 -6.71 -21.75
C ALA A 664 -49.04 -5.20 -21.43
N GLU A 665 -47.95 -4.46 -21.68
CA GLU A 665 -48.01 -3.00 -21.69
C GLU A 665 -48.88 -2.55 -22.87
N PRO A 666 -50.01 -1.86 -22.62
CA PRO A 666 -50.82 -1.33 -23.71
C PRO A 666 -49.95 -0.35 -24.49
N LEU A 667 -49.82 -0.58 -25.80
CA LEU A 667 -49.26 0.38 -26.74
C LEU A 667 -49.96 1.72 -26.48
N ASP A 668 -49.23 2.63 -25.84
CA ASP A 668 -49.75 3.93 -25.44
C ASP A 668 -50.28 4.61 -26.71
N GLY A 669 -51.59 4.83 -26.74
CA GLY A 669 -52.39 5.18 -27.92
C GLY A 669 -52.16 6.62 -28.41
N SER A 670 -50.91 6.99 -28.68
CA SER A 670 -50.49 8.34 -29.08
C SER A 670 -49.94 8.42 -30.51
N VAL A 671 -50.31 7.49 -31.39
CA VAL A 671 -50.05 7.60 -32.84
C VAL A 671 -51.36 7.47 -33.64
N LEU A 672 -52.23 8.47 -33.50
CA LEU A 672 -53.21 8.83 -34.54
C LEU A 672 -53.01 10.30 -34.87
N GLY A 673 -52.14 10.54 -35.85
CA GLY A 673 -51.83 11.86 -36.40
C GLY A 673 -51.09 11.79 -37.72
N ALA A 674 -51.48 10.87 -38.62
CA ALA A 674 -50.98 10.85 -39.99
C ALA A 674 -51.79 11.86 -40.84
N SER A 675 -51.19 13.00 -41.17
CA SER A 675 -51.57 13.81 -42.33
C SER A 675 -50.73 13.38 -43.55
N PRO A 676 -51.32 13.19 -44.74
CA PRO A 676 -50.58 12.78 -45.93
C PRO A 676 -49.83 13.98 -46.55
N GLN A 677 -48.54 13.83 -46.85
CA GLN A 677 -47.82 14.77 -47.72
C GLN A 677 -47.88 14.34 -49.19
N PRO A 678 -48.01 15.28 -50.14
CA PRO A 678 -48.03 15.00 -51.57
C PRO A 678 -46.61 14.86 -52.15
N MET A 679 -46.47 14.04 -53.18
CA MET A 679 -45.20 13.82 -53.90
C MET A 679 -44.75 15.04 -54.70
N PRO A 680 -43.43 15.27 -54.87
CA PRO A 680 -42.89 16.31 -55.73
C PRO A 680 -42.77 15.85 -57.18
N THR A 681 -43.03 16.76 -58.12
CA THR A 681 -42.68 16.69 -59.55
C THR A 681 -41.23 17.02 -59.80
#